data_AF-A0A939W3U7-F1
#
_entry.id   AF-A0A939W3U7-F1
#
_cell.length_a   1.000
_cell.length_b   1.000
_cell.length_c   1.000
_cell.angle_alpha   90.00
_cell.angle_beta   90.00
_cell.angle_gamma   90.00
#
_symmetry.space_group_name_H-M   'P 1'
#
loop_
_entity.id
_entity.type
_entity.pdbx_description
1 polymer ?
#
loop_
_entity_poly.entity_id
_entity_poly.type
_entity_poly.pdbx_seq_one_letter_code
_entity_poly.pdbx_strand_id
1 'polypeptide(L)'
;GINVLGTGDFTHPKWREELKRDLAFDEASGFYRPVPAPEKVLPGALEAARPPLFCLQTEISSIYKKLGKVRKNHNVVLVPTLEDADRLSAKLAQIGNINADGRPILGLDAKDLLDLVLNVSDRAVLIPAHIWTPWFSLFGSKSGFDDIRDCFGDLTEHIFALETGLSSDPAMNRLVSALDGYALVSNSDAHSGPNLGRESNVFTGIPSYDGMIRALRLAARRTPDMSPGAVRFEGTLEIYPEEGKYHLDGHRNCHVVMTPEEAERHRGICPVCGRKLTIGVMHRVWELADRKAEPELANEPAVHPVIPLPSVLAEIYGKGQATQKVQSAFAEALAKLGPEFGILASLPLERIASYSDRLAEAVARIREGRLVRQGGYDGEFGTVAVFTDEERREMAGGRIPRARLGASSRPKAAPKEQATAAGSLLAMGQAPAKPGKKEEDGREAKGAFRLSEEQAVAMRHRGSPLLVLAGPGSGKTRILTERLASLLAEGVDPGGILALTFSRRAAEEVNGRLQTMLPGRILPECTTFHALAWRLIQERHPDAVLLAEPCAASLARQALLSLEPELPSPQLKRLAERLAYLRETCALASEPLLHAAFQEYRALLQDIHPFCFDFTGLLEWLRLALREGSLVLRPSELMVDEVQDISPLQAEALYCMLPEDGRGFFGIGDPDQAIYGFRGSTPDIRRELEAHWPTLETMALSQSYRASQQILEAAGLAMHSHPASGLLKAARPLQAELRYFEAPSDAAEATWIADRIQAMLGATSHTLLDQKKASAPLVQDIAPSDIAVLVRLKLQMPVIARALRERGIPVQSPSQEAFWQDETTAAVLALAEQRITQGLAAEAE
;
A
#
# COMPACT_ATOMS: atom_id res chain seq x y z
N GLY A 1 6.96 -20.49 31.55
CA GLY A 1 5.71 -21.00 32.16
C GLY A 1 4.52 -20.53 31.36
N ILE A 2 4.52 -20.81 30.06
CA ILE A 2 3.47 -20.41 29.12
C ILE A 2 2.64 -21.67 28.86
N ASN A 3 1.33 -21.60 29.05
CA ASN A 3 0.45 -22.76 28.90
C ASN A 3 -0.09 -22.92 27.48
N VAL A 4 -0.33 -21.81 26.78
CA VAL A 4 -0.77 -21.75 25.39
C VAL A 4 0.12 -20.76 24.66
N LEU A 5 0.63 -21.12 23.48
CA LEU A 5 1.53 -20.31 22.67
C LEU A 5 0.99 -20.20 21.24
N GLY A 6 1.05 -19.00 20.64
CA GLY A 6 0.78 -18.82 19.21
C GLY A 6 1.88 -19.47 18.37
N THR A 7 1.54 -20.13 17.27
CA THR A 7 2.56 -20.74 16.39
C THR A 7 3.42 -19.71 15.66
N GLY A 8 2.89 -18.51 15.41
CA GLY A 8 3.43 -17.58 14.44
C GLY A 8 3.35 -18.11 13.01
N ASP A 9 3.35 -17.19 12.04
CA ASP A 9 3.82 -17.39 10.67
C ASP A 9 3.26 -18.59 9.88
N PHE A 10 2.08 -19.14 10.23
CA PHE A 10 1.55 -20.33 9.56
C PHE A 10 1.31 -20.12 8.06
N THR A 11 1.27 -18.87 7.59
CA THR A 11 1.18 -18.51 6.18
C THR A 11 2.39 -18.94 5.38
N HIS A 12 3.57 -19.05 6.00
CA HIS A 12 4.76 -19.49 5.31
C HIS A 12 4.73 -21.01 5.08
N PRO A 13 4.85 -21.49 3.82
CA PRO A 13 4.60 -22.89 3.48
C PRO A 13 5.53 -23.86 4.22
N LYS A 14 6.83 -23.55 4.32
CA LYS A 14 7.79 -24.42 5.04
C LYS A 14 7.48 -24.51 6.52
N TRP A 15 7.09 -23.40 7.14
CA TRP A 15 6.77 -23.40 8.56
C TRP A 15 5.51 -24.23 8.82
N ARG A 16 4.51 -24.08 7.96
CA ARG A 16 3.29 -24.88 8.02
C ARG A 16 3.52 -26.38 7.82
N GLU A 17 4.49 -26.79 6.99
CA GLU A 17 4.92 -28.18 6.87
C GLU A 17 5.53 -28.70 8.18
N GLU A 18 6.35 -27.89 8.85
CA GLU A 18 6.88 -28.21 10.19
C GLU A 18 5.76 -28.31 11.22
N LEU A 19 4.78 -27.40 11.21
CA LEU A 19 3.60 -27.48 12.07
C LEU A 19 2.82 -28.77 11.84
N LYS A 20 2.62 -29.19 10.59
CA LYS A 20 1.93 -30.47 10.26
C LYS A 20 2.70 -31.71 10.71
N ARG A 21 4.03 -31.64 10.70
CA ARG A 21 4.90 -32.74 11.13
C ARG A 21 4.96 -32.84 12.65
N ASP A 22 5.10 -31.71 13.32
CA ASP A 22 5.50 -31.63 14.72
C ASP A 22 4.34 -31.31 15.68
N LEU A 23 3.12 -31.07 15.17
CA LEU A 23 1.94 -30.81 15.99
C LEU A 23 0.82 -31.82 15.73
N ALA A 24 0.18 -32.27 16.82
CA ALA A 24 -1.03 -33.09 16.77
C ALA A 24 -2.21 -32.33 17.37
N PHE A 25 -3.38 -32.42 16.72
CA PHE A 25 -4.60 -31.77 17.19
C PHE A 25 -5.14 -32.43 18.47
N ASP A 26 -5.49 -31.63 19.47
CA ASP A 26 -6.05 -32.06 20.75
C ASP A 26 -7.53 -31.72 20.81
N GLU A 27 -8.40 -32.66 20.40
CA GLU A 27 -9.85 -32.43 20.28
C GLU A 27 -10.49 -31.86 21.56
N ALA A 28 -9.98 -32.23 22.73
CA ALA A 28 -10.50 -31.77 24.02
C ALA A 28 -10.29 -30.26 24.25
N SER A 29 -9.20 -29.69 23.74
CA SER A 29 -8.88 -28.26 23.90
C SER A 29 -9.11 -27.46 22.62
N GLY A 30 -9.14 -28.09 21.45
CA GLY A 30 -9.13 -27.40 20.17
C GLY A 30 -7.79 -26.69 19.88
N PHE A 31 -6.73 -27.03 20.62
CA PHE A 31 -5.37 -26.59 20.38
C PHE A 31 -4.51 -27.74 19.85
N TYR A 32 -3.22 -27.49 19.68
CA TYR A 32 -2.25 -28.47 19.22
C TYR A 32 -1.21 -28.83 20.28
N ARG A 33 -0.75 -30.08 20.29
CA ARG A 33 0.32 -30.57 21.16
C ARG A 33 1.58 -30.87 20.33
N PRO A 34 2.78 -30.57 20.85
CA PRO A 34 4.03 -30.95 20.19
C PRO A 34 4.24 -32.47 20.20
N VAL A 35 4.66 -33.01 19.06
CA VAL A 35 4.99 -34.43 18.83
C VAL A 35 6.26 -34.51 17.98
N PRO A 36 7.39 -35.05 18.49
CA PRO A 36 7.57 -35.69 19.80
C PRO A 36 7.63 -34.68 20.96
N ALA A 37 7.67 -35.19 22.18
CA ALA A 37 7.78 -34.36 23.37
C ALA A 37 9.04 -33.46 23.33
N PRO A 38 8.93 -32.19 23.75
CA PRO A 38 10.04 -31.24 23.67
C PRO A 38 11.21 -31.64 24.56
N GLU A 39 12.43 -31.38 24.09
CA GLU A 39 13.66 -31.58 24.86
C GLU A 39 13.72 -30.63 26.06
N LYS A 40 14.22 -31.12 27.20
CA LYS A 40 14.41 -30.32 28.41
C LYS A 40 15.77 -29.62 28.35
N VAL A 41 15.76 -28.33 28.01
CA VAL A 41 16.99 -27.51 27.88
C VAL A 41 17.55 -27.04 29.24
N LEU A 42 16.75 -27.07 30.31
CA LEU A 42 17.16 -26.71 31.67
C LEU A 42 17.00 -27.90 32.65
N PRO A 43 18.07 -28.66 32.93
CA PRO A 43 18.03 -29.79 33.87
C PRO A 43 17.65 -29.37 35.29
N GLY A 44 16.75 -30.10 35.94
CA GLY A 44 16.36 -29.89 37.34
C GLY A 44 15.39 -28.73 37.62
N ALA A 45 15.14 -27.83 36.68
CA ALA A 45 14.32 -26.64 36.92
C ALA A 45 12.80 -26.90 36.96
N LEU A 46 12.30 -27.94 36.26
CA LEU A 46 10.87 -28.08 35.99
C LEU A 46 10.44 -29.54 35.71
N GLU A 47 10.61 -30.47 36.65
CA GLU A 47 10.02 -31.82 36.50
C GLU A 47 8.48 -31.79 36.37
N ALA A 48 7.84 -30.76 36.91
CA ALA A 48 6.39 -30.56 36.88
C ALA A 48 5.87 -29.70 35.70
N ALA A 49 6.74 -29.18 34.81
CA ALA A 49 6.26 -28.37 33.68
C ALA A 49 5.61 -29.24 32.60
N ARG A 50 4.40 -28.85 32.21
CA ARG A 50 3.69 -29.46 31.07
C ARG A 50 4.15 -28.79 29.77
N PRO A 51 4.28 -29.54 28.67
CA PRO A 51 4.45 -28.95 27.34
C PRO A 51 3.34 -27.94 27.05
N PRO A 52 3.63 -26.81 26.39
CA PRO A 52 2.62 -25.84 26.00
C PRO A 52 1.66 -26.44 24.96
N LEU A 53 0.44 -25.94 24.94
CA LEU A 53 -0.48 -26.08 23.80
C LEU A 53 -0.17 -25.00 22.77
N PHE A 54 -0.46 -25.26 21.50
CA PHE A 54 -0.27 -24.33 20.41
C PHE A 54 -1.60 -23.89 19.80
N CYS A 55 -1.77 -22.58 19.66
CA CYS A 55 -2.85 -21.95 18.90
C CYS A 55 -2.29 -21.56 17.53
N LEU A 56 -2.94 -21.97 16.45
CA LEU A 56 -2.51 -21.57 15.10
C LEU A 56 -2.73 -20.07 14.94
N GLN A 57 -1.62 -19.36 14.76
CA GLN A 57 -1.58 -17.92 14.71
C GLN A 57 -0.61 -17.45 13.61
N THR A 58 -0.97 -16.37 12.93
CA THR A 58 -0.09 -15.64 12.00
C THR A 58 -0.30 -14.14 12.19
N GLU A 59 0.62 -13.33 11.69
CA GLU A 59 0.48 -11.88 11.57
C GLU A 59 0.58 -11.53 10.09
N ILE A 60 -0.30 -10.65 9.60
CA ILE A 60 -0.33 -10.22 8.19
C ILE A 60 -0.11 -8.72 8.12
N SER A 61 0.79 -8.28 7.25
CA SER A 61 1.07 -6.86 7.01
C SER A 61 0.27 -6.36 5.81
N SER A 62 -0.68 -5.46 6.06
CA SER A 62 -1.53 -4.85 5.03
C SER A 62 -1.04 -3.44 4.70
N ILE A 63 -0.66 -3.21 3.44
CA ILE A 63 -0.23 -1.89 2.92
C ILE A 63 -1.11 -1.48 1.73
N TYR A 64 -1.99 -0.52 1.92
CA TYR A 64 -3.03 -0.15 0.94
C TYR A 64 -3.41 1.33 1.07
N LYS A 65 -4.22 1.87 0.14
CA LYS A 65 -4.74 3.24 0.22
C LYS A 65 -6.19 3.23 0.69
N LYS A 66 -6.51 4.03 1.70
CA LYS A 66 -7.89 4.23 2.18
C LYS A 66 -8.05 5.63 2.76
N LEU A 67 -9.16 6.30 2.46
CA LEU A 67 -9.44 7.69 2.85
C LEU A 67 -8.32 8.67 2.45
N GLY A 68 -7.77 8.50 1.24
CA GLY A 68 -6.76 9.39 0.67
C GLY A 68 -5.36 9.32 1.31
N LYS A 69 -5.11 8.35 2.20
CA LYS A 69 -3.81 8.10 2.84
C LYS A 69 -3.34 6.66 2.59
N VAL A 70 -2.02 6.43 2.62
CA VAL A 70 -1.47 5.08 2.69
C VAL A 70 -1.62 4.56 4.11
N ARG A 71 -2.26 3.41 4.24
CA ARG A 71 -2.50 2.68 5.47
C ARG A 71 -1.53 1.51 5.54
N LYS A 72 -0.91 1.36 6.69
CA LYS A 72 -0.01 0.25 7.02
C LYS A 72 -0.48 -0.26 8.37
N ASN A 73 -1.02 -1.46 8.42
CA ASN A 73 -1.44 -2.08 9.66
C ASN A 73 -1.10 -3.57 9.67
N HIS A 74 -0.82 -4.08 10.86
CA HIS A 74 -0.65 -5.50 11.09
C HIS A 74 -1.88 -6.06 11.80
N ASN A 75 -2.21 -7.30 11.44
CA ASN A 75 -3.36 -7.99 12.00
C ASN A 75 -2.94 -9.42 12.37
N VAL A 76 -3.15 -9.78 13.63
CA VAL A 76 -3.01 -11.15 14.12
C VAL A 76 -4.25 -11.93 13.70
N VAL A 77 -4.05 -13.10 13.10
CA VAL A 77 -5.13 -14.01 12.72
C VAL A 77 -4.96 -15.32 13.46
N LEU A 78 -6.03 -15.77 14.11
CA LEU A 78 -6.13 -17.05 14.79
C LEU A 78 -7.09 -17.95 14.02
N VAL A 79 -6.70 -19.20 13.77
CA VAL A 79 -7.56 -20.21 13.14
C VAL A 79 -7.59 -21.47 14.01
N PRO A 80 -8.70 -22.23 14.03
CA PRO A 80 -8.82 -23.38 14.92
C PRO A 80 -8.05 -24.62 14.43
N THR A 81 -7.89 -24.80 13.11
CA THR A 81 -7.24 -26.01 12.55
C THR A 81 -6.22 -25.73 11.44
N LEU A 82 -5.35 -26.70 11.19
CA LEU A 82 -4.33 -26.62 10.13
C LEU A 82 -4.97 -26.59 8.74
N GLU A 83 -6.14 -27.20 8.57
CA GLU A 83 -6.95 -27.11 7.36
C GLU A 83 -7.46 -25.68 7.14
N ASP A 84 -7.85 -24.97 8.20
CA ASP A 84 -8.24 -23.56 8.13
C ASP A 84 -7.03 -22.68 7.76
N ALA A 85 -5.86 -22.98 8.34
CA ALA A 85 -4.61 -22.32 7.96
C ALA A 85 -4.27 -22.52 6.48
N ASP A 86 -4.42 -23.75 5.96
CA ASP A 86 -4.25 -24.08 4.53
C ASP A 86 -5.23 -23.29 3.65
N ARG A 87 -6.54 -23.30 3.99
CA ARG A 87 -7.58 -22.59 3.23
C ARG A 87 -7.32 -21.08 3.19
N LEU A 88 -6.99 -20.48 4.33
CA LEU A 88 -6.64 -19.06 4.41
C LEU A 88 -5.43 -18.74 3.53
N SER A 89 -4.37 -19.54 3.63
CA SER A 89 -3.16 -19.28 2.86
C SER A 89 -3.31 -19.50 1.36
N ALA A 90 -4.13 -20.48 0.94
CA ALA A 90 -4.43 -20.67 -0.47
C ALA A 90 -5.10 -19.41 -1.07
N LYS A 91 -6.02 -18.77 -0.32
CA LYS A 91 -6.64 -17.50 -0.72
C LYS A 91 -5.63 -16.35 -0.71
N LEU A 92 -4.80 -16.22 0.33
CA LEU A 92 -3.79 -15.15 0.42
C LEU A 92 -2.72 -15.26 -0.69
N ALA A 93 -2.35 -16.48 -1.08
CA ALA A 93 -1.40 -16.72 -2.18
C ALA A 93 -1.92 -16.24 -3.55
N GLN A 94 -3.23 -16.12 -3.72
CA GLN A 94 -3.83 -15.53 -4.93
C GLN A 94 -3.70 -14.00 -4.96
N ILE A 95 -3.47 -13.37 -3.80
CA ILE A 95 -3.41 -11.91 -3.63
C ILE A 95 -1.96 -11.43 -3.66
N GLY A 96 -1.06 -12.12 -2.97
CA GLY A 96 0.35 -11.73 -2.88
C GLY A 96 1.27 -12.88 -2.49
N ASN A 97 2.57 -12.59 -2.41
CA ASN A 97 3.56 -13.61 -2.11
C ASN A 97 3.63 -13.91 -0.61
N ILE A 98 3.25 -15.13 -0.23
CA ILE A 98 3.32 -15.63 1.16
C ILE A 98 4.53 -16.52 1.43
N ASN A 99 5.39 -16.74 0.43
CA ASN A 99 6.51 -17.68 0.51
C ASN A 99 7.85 -17.01 0.88
N ALA A 100 7.91 -15.68 0.91
CA ALA A 100 9.14 -14.92 1.11
C ALA A 100 9.44 -14.60 2.58
N ASP A 101 8.40 -14.40 3.39
CA ASP A 101 8.50 -13.96 4.79
C ASP A 101 7.44 -14.69 5.63
N GLY A 102 7.71 -14.84 6.93
CA GLY A 102 6.75 -15.38 7.90
C GLY A 102 5.51 -14.50 8.06
N ARG A 103 5.70 -13.17 7.99
CA ARG A 103 4.65 -12.16 7.96
C ARG A 103 4.50 -11.60 6.54
N PRO A 104 3.56 -12.12 5.73
CA PRO A 104 3.39 -11.66 4.36
C PRO A 104 2.96 -10.19 4.29
N ILE A 105 3.51 -9.47 3.32
CA ILE A 105 3.11 -8.10 2.98
C ILE A 105 2.14 -8.14 1.80
N LEU A 106 0.92 -7.69 2.04
CA LEU A 106 -0.17 -7.74 1.07
C LEU A 106 -0.72 -6.34 0.78
N GLY A 107 -1.00 -6.07 -0.48
CA GLY A 107 -1.71 -4.89 -0.95
C GLY A 107 -3.22 -4.92 -0.66
N LEU A 108 -3.62 -5.47 0.49
CA LEU A 108 -4.99 -5.84 0.83
C LEU A 108 -5.53 -4.94 1.94
N ASP A 109 -6.74 -4.39 1.75
CA ASP A 109 -7.45 -3.63 2.78
C ASP A 109 -7.73 -4.52 4.01
N ALA A 110 -7.57 -3.99 5.22
CA ALA A 110 -7.76 -4.76 6.45
C ALA A 110 -9.21 -5.26 6.62
N LYS A 111 -10.20 -4.53 6.08
CA LYS A 111 -11.59 -4.98 5.99
C LYS A 111 -11.73 -6.21 5.10
N ASP A 112 -11.09 -6.20 3.94
CA ASP A 112 -11.13 -7.31 2.98
C ASP A 112 -10.37 -8.53 3.53
N LEU A 113 -9.30 -8.29 4.30
CA LEU A 113 -8.64 -9.34 5.06
C LEU A 113 -9.58 -9.96 6.11
N LEU A 114 -10.30 -9.14 6.88
CA LEU A 114 -11.28 -9.62 7.85
C LEU A 114 -12.39 -10.43 7.19
N ASP A 115 -12.96 -9.94 6.08
CA ASP A 115 -13.96 -10.67 5.30
C ASP A 115 -13.43 -12.03 4.83
N LEU A 116 -12.21 -12.08 4.31
CA LEU A 116 -11.55 -13.31 3.89
C LEU A 116 -11.39 -14.30 5.06
N VAL A 117 -10.93 -13.81 6.22
CA VAL A 117 -10.77 -14.62 7.44
C VAL A 117 -12.11 -15.23 7.89
N LEU A 118 -13.17 -14.42 7.94
CA LEU A 118 -14.51 -14.88 8.31
C LEU A 118 -15.10 -15.89 7.31
N ASN A 119 -14.77 -15.76 6.03
CA ASN A 119 -15.17 -16.71 4.99
C ASN A 119 -14.40 -18.03 5.02
N VAL A 120 -13.24 -18.09 5.69
CA VAL A 120 -12.49 -19.34 5.86
C VAL A 120 -13.12 -20.20 6.96
N SER A 121 -13.44 -19.58 8.09
CA SER A 121 -13.98 -20.25 9.27
C SER A 121 -14.74 -19.23 10.12
N ASP A 122 -15.96 -19.57 10.52
CA ASP A 122 -16.79 -18.75 11.43
C ASP A 122 -16.17 -18.63 12.84
N ARG A 123 -15.26 -19.55 13.17
CA ARG A 123 -14.48 -19.57 14.41
C ARG A 123 -13.15 -18.82 14.31
N ALA A 124 -12.72 -18.42 13.11
CA ALA A 124 -11.48 -17.65 12.97
C ALA A 124 -11.64 -16.23 13.53
N VAL A 125 -10.52 -15.69 14.02
CA VAL A 125 -10.50 -14.39 14.71
C VAL A 125 -9.37 -13.54 14.13
N LEU A 126 -9.68 -12.27 13.91
CA LEU A 126 -8.69 -11.25 13.60
C LEU A 126 -8.60 -10.26 14.77
N ILE A 127 -7.38 -9.98 15.20
CA ILE A 127 -7.05 -9.01 16.25
C ILE A 127 -6.09 -7.98 15.64
N PRO A 128 -6.44 -6.69 15.59
CA PRO A 128 -5.48 -5.65 15.22
C PRO A 128 -4.25 -5.70 16.13
N ALA A 129 -3.07 -5.82 15.52
CA ALA A 129 -1.81 -6.00 16.25
C ALA A 129 -1.26 -4.65 16.75
N HIS A 130 -0.59 -4.67 17.91
CA HIS A 130 0.17 -3.55 18.51
C HIS A 130 -0.31 -2.14 18.10
N ILE A 131 -1.54 -1.81 18.48
CA ILE A 131 -2.37 -0.78 17.82
C ILE A 131 -1.85 0.67 17.89
N TRP A 132 -0.77 0.94 18.62
CA TRP A 132 -0.21 2.28 18.81
C TRP A 132 1.18 2.51 18.24
N THR A 133 1.87 1.48 17.74
CA THR A 133 3.22 1.67 17.17
C THR A 133 3.14 2.71 16.03
N PRO A 134 4.06 3.68 15.89
CA PRO A 134 3.86 4.82 14.98
C PRO A 134 3.55 4.45 13.52
N TRP A 135 4.06 3.29 13.09
CA TRP A 135 3.85 2.66 11.78
C TRP A 135 3.26 1.27 11.97
N PHE A 136 2.62 0.72 10.93
CA PHE A 136 2.14 -0.67 10.91
C PHE A 136 1.10 -1.02 11.99
N SER A 137 0.39 -0.03 12.52
CA SER A 137 -0.64 -0.24 13.53
C SER A 137 -1.95 0.46 13.17
N LEU A 138 -3.00 0.10 13.91
CA LEU A 138 -4.34 0.64 13.71
C LEU A 138 -4.42 2.15 13.99
N PHE A 139 -3.84 2.65 15.09
CA PHE A 139 -3.93 4.06 15.53
C PHE A 139 -2.59 4.80 15.49
N GLY A 140 -1.55 4.21 14.91
CA GLY A 140 -0.22 4.82 14.81
C GLY A 140 -0.22 6.23 14.20
N SER A 141 0.63 7.11 14.74
CA SER A 141 0.65 8.54 14.40
C SER A 141 0.99 8.86 12.94
N LYS A 142 1.47 7.89 12.16
CA LYS A 142 1.90 8.07 10.77
C LYS A 142 0.91 7.49 9.77
N SER A 143 0.60 6.19 9.90
CA SER A 143 -0.26 5.46 8.94
C SER A 143 -1.62 5.06 9.49
N GLY A 144 -1.86 5.27 10.79
CA GLY A 144 -3.05 4.80 11.50
C GLY A 144 -4.29 5.65 11.27
N PHE A 145 -5.43 5.08 11.64
CA PHE A 145 -6.74 5.69 11.65
C PHE A 145 -6.96 6.49 12.94
N ASP A 146 -7.99 7.35 12.93
CA ASP A 146 -8.48 8.03 14.14
C ASP A 146 -9.68 7.27 14.74
N ASP A 147 -10.35 6.43 13.93
CA ASP A 147 -11.49 5.60 14.31
C ASP A 147 -11.36 4.18 13.73
N ILE A 148 -11.65 3.15 14.54
CA ILE A 148 -11.61 1.75 14.10
C ILE A 148 -12.63 1.45 12.99
N ARG A 149 -13.74 2.18 12.94
CA ARG A 149 -14.78 2.07 11.90
C ARG A 149 -14.27 2.49 10.53
N ASP A 150 -13.33 3.43 10.47
CA ASP A 150 -12.70 3.80 9.20
C ASP A 150 -11.82 2.68 8.64
N CYS A 151 -11.31 1.80 9.52
CA CYS A 151 -10.51 0.64 9.13
C CYS A 151 -11.40 -0.51 8.64
N PHE A 152 -12.37 -0.95 9.45
CA PHE A 152 -13.14 -2.18 9.21
C PHE A 152 -14.56 -1.97 8.66
N GLY A 153 -15.08 -0.74 8.65
CA GLY A 153 -16.39 -0.41 8.08
C GLY A 153 -17.55 -1.14 8.76
N ASP A 154 -18.41 -1.75 7.96
CA ASP A 154 -19.55 -2.56 8.41
C ASP A 154 -19.12 -3.84 9.15
N LEU A 155 -17.86 -4.30 9.00
CA LEU A 155 -17.35 -5.49 9.69
C LEU A 155 -16.75 -5.19 11.08
N THR A 156 -16.76 -3.94 11.54
CA THR A 156 -16.17 -3.56 12.84
C THR A 156 -16.72 -4.38 14.01
N GLU A 157 -17.98 -4.83 13.96
CA GLU A 157 -18.61 -5.63 15.04
C GLU A 157 -17.96 -7.01 15.25
N HIS A 158 -17.21 -7.50 14.26
CA HIS A 158 -16.47 -8.76 14.37
C HIS A 158 -15.15 -8.61 15.14
N ILE A 159 -14.67 -7.38 15.33
CA ILE A 159 -13.51 -7.10 16.18
C ILE A 159 -13.98 -6.94 17.62
N PHE A 160 -13.45 -7.77 18.52
CA PHE A 160 -13.77 -7.73 19.95
C PHE A 160 -12.53 -7.69 20.83
N ALA A 161 -11.33 -7.81 20.27
CA ALA A 161 -10.07 -7.71 20.98
C ALA A 161 -9.09 -6.82 20.21
N LEU A 162 -8.21 -6.12 20.93
CA LEU A 162 -7.16 -5.27 20.39
C LEU A 162 -5.85 -5.58 21.12
N GLU A 163 -4.76 -5.71 20.37
CA GLU A 163 -3.45 -5.95 20.96
C GLU A 163 -2.76 -4.63 21.31
N THR A 164 -2.42 -4.42 22.58
CA THR A 164 -1.77 -3.21 23.09
C THR A 164 -0.37 -3.05 22.49
N GLY A 165 0.43 -4.12 22.59
CA GLY A 165 1.83 -4.19 22.19
C GLY A 165 2.76 -3.35 23.06
N LEU A 166 4.07 -3.53 22.86
CA LEU A 166 5.16 -3.01 23.71
C LEU A 166 5.23 -1.49 23.93
N SER A 167 4.40 -0.71 23.25
CA SER A 167 4.42 0.76 23.30
C SER A 167 3.24 1.36 24.05
N SER A 168 2.29 0.54 24.49
CA SER A 168 1.13 0.99 25.27
C SER A 168 0.69 -0.07 26.26
N ASP A 169 0.02 0.35 27.32
CA ASP A 169 -0.64 -0.54 28.27
C ASP A 169 -2.17 -0.33 28.24
N PRO A 170 -2.96 -1.15 28.96
CA PRO A 170 -4.40 -0.96 29.02
C PRO A 170 -4.82 0.40 29.58
N ALA A 171 -4.11 0.95 30.56
CA ALA A 171 -4.42 2.25 31.15
C ALA A 171 -4.35 3.38 30.11
N MET A 172 -3.32 3.39 29.25
CA MET A 172 -3.19 4.31 28.12
C MET A 172 -4.38 4.16 27.16
N ASN A 173 -4.74 2.92 26.81
CA ASN A 173 -5.85 2.64 25.89
C ASN A 173 -7.20 3.10 26.44
N ARG A 174 -7.43 2.99 27.76
CA ARG A 174 -8.67 3.43 28.41
C ARG A 174 -8.85 4.94 28.49
N LEU A 175 -7.86 5.74 28.08
CA LEU A 175 -8.04 7.17 27.87
C LEU A 175 -8.94 7.49 26.67
N VAL A 176 -9.18 6.51 25.78
CA VAL A 176 -10.03 6.62 24.58
C VAL A 176 -11.30 5.79 24.79
N SER A 177 -12.43 6.43 25.10
CA SER A 177 -13.69 5.74 25.43
C SER A 177 -14.22 4.83 24.32
N ALA A 178 -13.92 5.14 23.06
CA ALA A 178 -14.28 4.29 21.94
C ALA A 178 -13.66 2.88 22.02
N LEU A 179 -12.58 2.71 22.79
CA LEU A 179 -11.91 1.42 22.98
C LEU A 179 -12.49 0.60 24.13
N ASP A 180 -13.41 1.16 24.93
CA ASP A 180 -14.01 0.48 26.07
C ASP A 180 -14.70 -0.83 25.67
N GLY A 181 -15.30 -0.90 24.49
CA GLY A 181 -16.01 -2.08 24.00
C GLY A 181 -15.14 -3.27 23.57
N TYR A 182 -13.82 -3.21 23.82
CA TYR A 182 -12.85 -4.20 23.36
C TYR A 182 -12.06 -4.80 24.52
N ALA A 183 -11.79 -6.11 24.43
CA ALA A 183 -10.82 -6.78 25.28
C ALA A 183 -9.41 -6.36 24.86
N LEU A 184 -8.61 -5.88 25.81
CA LEU A 184 -7.22 -5.53 25.55
C LEU A 184 -6.37 -6.75 25.84
N VAL A 185 -5.67 -7.24 24.81
CA VAL A 185 -4.75 -8.38 24.92
C VAL A 185 -3.33 -7.89 24.75
N SER A 186 -2.39 -8.62 25.34
CA SER A 186 -0.97 -8.26 25.34
C SER A 186 -0.12 -9.46 24.97
N ASN A 187 0.69 -9.31 23.93
CA ASN A 187 1.46 -10.39 23.32
C ASN A 187 2.89 -9.94 23.06
N SER A 188 3.84 -10.84 23.32
CA SER A 188 5.27 -10.50 23.29
C SER A 188 5.84 -10.05 21.95
N ASP A 189 5.24 -10.39 20.81
CA ASP A 189 5.86 -10.23 19.48
C ASP A 189 7.33 -10.70 19.47
N ALA A 190 7.54 -11.95 19.92
CA ALA A 190 8.86 -12.46 20.27
C ALA A 190 9.67 -12.88 19.04
N HIS A 191 10.82 -12.23 18.85
CA HIS A 191 11.78 -12.55 17.78
C HIS A 191 13.01 -13.32 18.29
N SER A 192 12.97 -13.76 19.55
CA SER A 192 14.00 -14.61 20.17
C SER A 192 13.42 -15.38 21.35
N GLY A 193 13.96 -16.56 21.65
CA GLY A 193 13.52 -17.39 22.77
C GLY A 193 13.47 -16.66 24.12
N PRO A 194 14.51 -15.88 24.52
CA PRO A 194 14.50 -15.14 25.78
C PRO A 194 13.40 -14.07 25.91
N ASN A 195 12.86 -13.57 24.80
CA ASN A 195 11.81 -12.54 24.81
C ASN A 195 10.39 -13.15 24.82
N LEU A 196 10.27 -14.48 24.79
CA LEU A 196 8.99 -15.17 24.77
C LEU A 196 8.22 -14.88 26.06
N GLY A 197 7.01 -14.34 25.92
CA GLY A 197 6.17 -14.01 27.07
C GLY A 197 6.62 -12.78 27.88
N ARG A 198 7.45 -11.89 27.32
CA ARG A 198 7.68 -10.57 27.94
C ARG A 198 6.37 -9.81 28.17
N GLU A 199 5.41 -10.01 27.28
CA GLU A 199 4.00 -9.65 27.42
C GLU A 199 3.16 -10.91 27.22
N SER A 200 2.05 -11.03 27.96
CA SER A 200 1.21 -12.23 27.95
C SER A 200 -0.20 -11.98 28.48
N ASN A 201 -1.08 -12.95 28.25
CA ASN A 201 -2.48 -12.91 28.69
C ASN A 201 -2.72 -13.93 29.82
N VAL A 202 -3.52 -13.55 30.82
CA VAL A 202 -3.88 -14.40 31.95
C VAL A 202 -5.28 -14.95 31.77
N PHE A 203 -5.39 -16.27 31.69
CA PHE A 203 -6.66 -16.99 31.66
C PHE A 203 -6.78 -17.96 32.83
N THR A 204 -7.99 -18.11 33.37
CA THR A 204 -8.33 -19.17 34.33
C THR A 204 -9.29 -20.18 33.69
N GLY A 205 -9.38 -21.39 34.24
CA GLY A 205 -10.22 -22.49 33.71
C GLY A 205 -9.43 -23.56 32.96
N ILE A 206 -10.14 -24.45 32.26
CA ILE A 206 -9.52 -25.51 31.44
C ILE A 206 -9.22 -24.94 30.04
N PRO A 207 -7.95 -24.92 29.58
CA PRO A 207 -7.60 -24.33 28.30
C PRO A 207 -8.40 -24.91 27.13
N SER A 208 -9.03 -24.01 26.36
CA SER A 208 -9.84 -24.33 25.19
C SER A 208 -9.77 -23.17 24.19
N TYR A 209 -9.65 -23.45 22.89
CA TYR A 209 -9.69 -22.44 21.83
C TYR A 209 -11.01 -21.65 21.88
N ASP A 210 -12.15 -22.34 21.85
CA ASP A 210 -13.47 -21.69 21.89
C ASP A 210 -13.71 -21.01 23.23
N GLY A 211 -13.24 -21.61 24.32
CA GLY A 211 -13.28 -21.00 25.65
C GLY A 211 -12.52 -19.68 25.70
N MET A 212 -11.31 -19.63 25.14
CA MET A 212 -10.47 -18.44 25.06
C MET A 212 -11.14 -17.34 24.23
N ILE A 213 -11.65 -17.66 23.04
CA ILE A 213 -12.34 -16.69 22.18
C ILE A 213 -13.61 -16.17 22.84
N ARG A 214 -14.39 -17.05 23.47
CA ARG A 214 -15.60 -16.65 24.23
C ARG A 214 -15.25 -15.76 25.42
N ALA A 215 -14.19 -16.07 26.16
CA ALA A 215 -13.73 -15.28 27.30
C ALA A 215 -13.36 -13.85 26.88
N LEU A 216 -12.66 -13.69 25.75
CA LEU A 216 -12.33 -12.37 25.19
C LEU A 216 -13.58 -11.59 24.76
N ARG A 217 -14.56 -12.25 24.10
CA ARG A 217 -15.83 -11.60 23.74
C ARG A 217 -16.62 -11.14 24.96
N LEU A 218 -16.60 -11.93 26.04
CA LEU A 218 -17.25 -11.59 27.30
C LEU A 218 -16.54 -10.45 28.03
N ALA A 219 -15.20 -10.45 28.04
CA ALA A 219 -14.39 -9.37 28.59
C ALA A 219 -14.62 -8.04 27.86
N ALA A 220 -14.69 -8.06 26.52
CA ALA A 220 -15.04 -6.90 25.70
C ALA A 220 -16.40 -6.28 26.07
N ARG A 221 -17.35 -7.13 26.48
CA ARG A 221 -18.68 -6.75 26.96
C ARG A 221 -18.75 -6.53 28.47
N ARG A 222 -17.63 -6.65 29.20
CA ARG A 222 -17.54 -6.59 30.67
C ARG A 222 -18.54 -7.50 31.40
N THR A 223 -18.81 -8.66 30.80
CA THR A 223 -19.80 -9.61 31.31
C THR A 223 -19.07 -10.82 31.90
N PRO A 224 -19.14 -11.05 33.22
CA PRO A 224 -18.46 -12.18 33.85
C PRO A 224 -19.12 -13.51 33.44
N ASP A 225 -18.31 -14.55 33.23
CA ASP A 225 -18.82 -15.91 33.07
C ASP A 225 -18.81 -16.66 34.40
N MET A 226 -20.00 -16.93 34.93
CA MET A 226 -20.18 -17.63 36.21
C MET A 226 -20.28 -19.15 36.03
N SER A 227 -20.15 -19.66 34.80
CA SER A 227 -20.22 -21.10 34.51
C SER A 227 -19.05 -21.85 35.16
N PRO A 228 -19.29 -22.93 35.93
CA PRO A 228 -18.23 -23.70 36.56
C PRO A 228 -17.23 -24.26 35.54
N GLY A 229 -15.93 -24.04 35.77
CA GLY A 229 -14.85 -24.54 34.91
C GLY A 229 -14.67 -23.80 33.58
N ALA A 230 -15.48 -22.77 33.29
CA ALA A 230 -15.34 -21.99 32.08
C ALA A 230 -14.02 -21.21 32.04
N VAL A 231 -13.51 -21.02 30.83
CA VAL A 231 -12.36 -20.16 30.59
C VAL A 231 -12.75 -18.71 30.85
N ARG A 232 -11.96 -18.00 31.66
CA ARG A 232 -12.12 -16.55 31.89
C ARG A 232 -10.83 -15.82 31.57
N PHE A 233 -10.97 -14.62 31.02
CA PHE A 233 -9.87 -13.70 30.78
C PHE A 233 -9.73 -12.81 32.01
N GLU A 234 -8.66 -13.01 32.78
CA GLU A 234 -8.41 -12.26 34.01
C GLU A 234 -7.63 -10.97 33.74
N GLY A 235 -6.96 -10.86 32.59
CA GLY A 235 -6.27 -9.66 32.13
C GLY A 235 -4.88 -9.93 31.57
N THR A 236 -3.96 -8.98 31.68
CA THR A 236 -2.67 -8.99 30.97
C THR A 236 -1.47 -8.92 31.90
N LEU A 237 -0.35 -9.51 31.45
CA LEU A 237 0.99 -9.29 31.97
C LEU A 237 1.70 -8.29 31.06
N GLU A 238 1.98 -7.09 31.55
CA GLU A 238 2.49 -5.97 30.74
C GLU A 238 3.92 -5.61 31.15
N ILE A 239 4.77 -5.31 30.15
CA ILE A 239 5.96 -4.50 30.42
C ILE A 239 5.56 -3.03 30.52
N TYR A 240 6.50 -2.19 30.96
CA TYR A 240 6.27 -0.77 31.07
C TYR A 240 6.46 -0.07 29.71
N PRO A 241 5.42 0.58 29.15
CA PRO A 241 5.54 1.29 27.88
C PRO A 241 6.55 2.43 27.94
N GLU A 242 6.86 2.94 29.14
CA GLU A 242 7.90 3.96 29.37
C GLU A 242 9.29 3.51 28.93
N GLU A 243 9.59 2.20 28.91
CA GLU A 243 10.85 1.70 28.36
C GLU A 243 10.98 1.97 26.85
N GLY A 244 9.86 2.13 26.14
CA GLY A 244 9.80 2.36 24.70
C GLY A 244 10.59 3.59 24.24
N LYS A 245 11.35 3.43 23.15
CA LYS A 245 12.19 4.49 22.54
C LYS A 245 11.47 5.79 22.16
N TYR A 246 10.16 5.71 21.98
CA TYR A 246 9.31 6.79 21.50
C TYR A 246 8.07 6.91 22.40
N HIS A 247 8.19 6.67 23.70
CA HIS A 247 7.04 6.76 24.61
C HIS A 247 6.58 8.21 24.78
N LEU A 248 7.48 9.10 25.21
CA LEU A 248 7.24 10.53 25.41
C LEU A 248 7.73 11.38 24.24
N ASP A 249 7.25 12.61 24.21
CA ASP A 249 7.77 13.62 23.29
C ASP A 249 9.17 14.04 23.69
N GLY A 250 10.02 14.30 22.72
CA GLY A 250 11.32 14.85 23.06
C GLY A 250 12.23 15.23 21.92
N HIS A 251 13.41 15.70 22.30
CA HIS A 251 14.47 16.09 21.41
C HIS A 251 15.82 15.67 22.00
N ARG A 252 16.35 14.56 21.49
CA ARG A 252 17.51 13.84 22.00
C ARG A 252 18.71 14.75 22.19
N ASN A 253 19.05 15.51 21.16
CA ASN A 253 20.25 16.36 21.16
C ASN A 253 20.21 17.48 22.22
N CYS A 254 19.04 17.78 22.78
CA CYS A 254 18.88 18.78 23.84
C CYS A 254 18.49 18.15 25.19
N HIS A 255 18.38 16.82 25.27
CA HIS A 255 17.90 16.09 26.45
C HIS A 255 16.57 16.62 27.00
N VAL A 256 15.68 17.05 26.09
CA VAL A 256 14.33 17.51 26.44
C VAL A 256 13.37 16.34 26.31
N VAL A 257 12.65 16.06 27.39
CA VAL A 257 11.58 15.07 27.48
C VAL A 257 10.36 15.77 28.03
N MET A 258 9.20 15.58 27.40
CA MET A 258 7.95 16.22 27.77
C MET A 258 6.81 15.22 27.71
N THR A 259 5.90 15.31 28.68
CA THR A 259 4.57 14.73 28.57
C THR A 259 3.81 15.40 27.41
N PRO A 260 2.77 14.75 26.84
CA PRO A 260 1.98 15.35 25.76
C PRO A 260 1.42 16.73 26.14
N GLU A 261 0.93 16.88 27.37
CA GLU A 261 0.40 18.15 27.88
C GLU A 261 1.47 19.25 27.97
N GLU A 262 2.69 18.91 28.40
CA GLU A 262 3.82 19.85 28.40
C GLU A 262 4.22 20.23 26.97
N ALA A 263 4.29 19.27 26.06
CA ALA A 263 4.62 19.52 24.66
C ALA A 263 3.59 20.43 23.99
N GLU A 264 2.28 20.26 24.25
CA GLU A 264 1.22 21.16 23.78
C GLU A 264 1.40 22.60 24.29
N ARG A 265 1.75 22.78 25.58
CA ARG A 265 2.04 24.11 26.15
C ARG A 265 3.25 24.77 25.46
N HIS A 266 4.22 23.97 25.01
CA HIS A 266 5.37 24.42 24.23
C HIS A 266 5.12 24.42 22.70
N ARG A 267 3.89 24.21 22.25
CA ARG A 267 3.48 24.16 20.83
C ARG A 267 4.27 23.11 20.01
N GLY A 268 4.69 22.03 20.66
CA GLY A 268 5.52 20.98 20.05
C GLY A 268 6.93 21.44 19.67
N ILE A 269 7.43 22.51 20.29
CA ILE A 269 8.74 23.09 19.97
C ILE A 269 9.69 22.92 21.17
N CYS A 270 10.91 22.46 20.89
CA CYS A 270 11.98 22.35 21.86
C CYS A 270 12.36 23.74 22.41
N PRO A 271 12.29 23.95 23.74
CA PRO A 271 12.60 25.24 24.35
C PRO A 271 14.09 25.62 24.29
N VAL A 272 14.97 24.64 24.03
CA VAL A 272 16.42 24.84 23.97
C VAL A 272 16.87 25.31 22.59
N CYS A 273 16.39 24.66 21.51
CA CYS A 273 16.90 24.87 20.16
C CYS A 273 15.87 25.40 19.15
N GLY A 274 14.59 25.52 19.52
CA GLY A 274 13.52 26.00 18.66
C GLY A 274 13.07 25.04 17.55
N ARG A 275 13.60 23.81 17.50
CA ARG A 275 13.18 22.76 16.54
C ARG A 275 11.94 22.03 17.05
N LYS A 276 11.20 21.37 16.15
CA LYS A 276 10.06 20.51 16.53
C LYS A 276 10.52 19.32 17.37
N LEU A 277 9.70 18.96 18.36
CA LEU A 277 9.86 17.73 19.13
C LEU A 277 9.49 16.51 18.26
N THR A 278 10.16 15.38 18.50
CA THR A 278 9.71 14.08 18.04
C THR A 278 8.52 13.67 18.89
N ILE A 279 7.38 13.40 18.25
CA ILE A 279 6.13 13.02 18.90
C ILE A 279 6.20 11.56 19.35
N GLY A 280 5.87 11.31 20.61
CA GLY A 280 5.81 9.99 21.22
C GLY A 280 4.45 9.30 21.06
N VAL A 281 4.42 8.01 21.37
CA VAL A 281 3.22 7.16 21.34
C VAL A 281 2.17 7.67 22.34
N MET A 282 2.60 8.10 23.53
CA MET A 282 1.69 8.65 24.53
C MET A 282 0.99 9.92 24.04
N HIS A 283 1.65 10.72 23.19
CA HIS A 283 1.02 11.89 22.59
C HIS A 283 -0.04 11.48 21.57
N ARG A 284 0.22 10.45 20.75
CA ARG A 284 -0.80 9.95 19.83
C ARG A 284 -2.03 9.40 20.56
N VAL A 285 -1.83 8.71 21.67
CA VAL A 285 -2.94 8.33 22.57
C VAL A 285 -3.66 9.56 23.08
N TRP A 286 -2.92 10.55 23.59
CA TRP A 286 -3.46 11.81 24.10
C TRP A 286 -4.28 12.61 23.08
N GLU A 287 -3.87 12.59 21.81
CA GLU A 287 -4.56 13.24 20.70
C GLU A 287 -5.95 12.63 20.46
N LEU A 288 -6.08 11.31 20.60
CA LEU A 288 -7.35 10.59 20.44
C LEU A 288 -8.15 10.47 21.76
N ALA A 289 -7.51 10.75 22.89
CA ALA A 289 -8.11 10.60 24.21
C ALA A 289 -9.20 11.64 24.48
N ASP A 290 -10.38 11.15 24.85
CA ASP A 290 -11.49 11.96 25.36
C ASP A 290 -11.52 12.01 26.89
N ARG A 291 -10.60 11.29 27.56
CA ARG A 291 -10.40 11.30 29.02
C ARG A 291 -9.02 11.82 29.39
N LYS A 292 -8.91 12.42 30.57
CA LYS A 292 -7.65 12.95 31.14
C LYS A 292 -7.09 12.12 32.28
N ALA A 293 -7.82 11.10 32.70
CA ALA A 293 -7.42 10.12 33.69
C ALA A 293 -8.05 8.77 33.33
N GLU A 294 -7.44 7.69 33.80
CA GLU A 294 -7.96 6.33 33.64
C GLU A 294 -9.34 6.21 34.31
N PRO A 295 -10.36 5.68 33.61
CA PRO A 295 -11.69 5.48 34.18
C PRO A 295 -11.75 4.25 35.08
N GLU A 296 -12.60 4.29 36.11
CA GLU A 296 -13.01 3.08 36.83
C GLU A 296 -14.11 2.36 36.06
N LEU A 297 -13.77 1.23 35.43
CA LEU A 297 -14.68 0.42 34.64
C LEU A 297 -15.05 -0.86 35.39
N ALA A 298 -16.35 -1.17 35.45
CA ALA A 298 -16.83 -2.35 36.16
C ALA A 298 -16.36 -3.64 35.48
N ASN A 299 -15.86 -4.62 36.25
CA ASN A 299 -15.34 -5.89 35.73
C ASN A 299 -14.22 -5.72 34.69
N GLU A 300 -13.42 -4.64 34.79
CA GLU A 300 -12.25 -4.47 33.94
C GLU A 300 -11.20 -5.56 34.27
N PRO A 301 -10.65 -6.26 33.25
CA PRO A 301 -9.57 -7.22 33.47
C PRO A 301 -8.35 -6.57 34.14
N ALA A 302 -7.67 -7.33 35.00
CA ALA A 302 -6.54 -6.83 35.77
C ALA A 302 -5.29 -6.63 34.90
N VAL A 303 -4.52 -5.59 35.20
CA VAL A 303 -3.21 -5.36 34.60
C VAL A 303 -2.14 -5.73 35.60
N HIS A 304 -1.25 -6.63 35.23
CA HIS A 304 -0.16 -7.09 36.07
C HIS A 304 1.18 -6.67 35.46
N PRO A 305 1.82 -5.62 36.01
CA PRO A 305 3.13 -5.23 35.52
C PRO A 305 4.17 -6.31 35.80
N VAL A 306 5.00 -6.61 34.81
CA VAL A 306 6.07 -7.61 34.91
C VAL A 306 7.39 -7.04 34.41
N ILE A 307 8.47 -7.43 35.08
CA ILE A 307 9.84 -7.24 34.63
C ILE A 307 10.45 -8.63 34.52
N PRO A 308 11.07 -9.02 33.38
CA PRO A 308 11.68 -10.34 33.23
C PRO A 308 12.59 -10.66 34.41
N LEU A 309 12.45 -11.87 34.97
CA LEU A 309 13.17 -12.29 36.16
C LEU A 309 14.71 -12.17 36.01
N PRO A 310 15.32 -12.47 34.83
CA PRO A 310 16.74 -12.19 34.61
C PRO A 310 17.11 -10.72 34.79
N SER A 311 16.25 -9.77 34.39
CA SER A 311 16.46 -8.33 34.60
C SER A 311 16.42 -7.96 36.09
N VAL A 312 15.46 -8.51 36.83
CA VAL A 312 15.34 -8.30 38.28
C VAL A 312 16.58 -8.85 39.01
N LEU A 313 17.01 -10.06 38.67
CA LEU A 313 18.21 -10.68 39.26
C LEU A 313 19.49 -9.92 38.88
N ALA A 314 19.60 -9.43 37.65
CA ALA A 314 20.70 -8.58 37.21
C ALA A 314 20.81 -7.31 38.07
N GLU A 315 19.69 -6.68 38.38
CA GLU A 315 19.64 -5.51 39.25
C GLU A 315 20.05 -5.86 40.69
N ILE A 316 19.52 -6.95 41.26
CA ILE A 316 19.85 -7.43 42.62
C ILE A 316 21.34 -7.73 42.79
N TYR A 317 21.98 -8.30 41.77
CA TYR A 317 23.41 -8.67 41.81
C TYR A 317 24.35 -7.58 41.28
N GLY A 318 23.83 -6.50 40.68
CA GLY A 318 24.64 -5.47 40.03
C GLY A 318 25.48 -6.03 38.88
N LYS A 319 24.91 -6.96 38.10
CA LYS A 319 25.57 -7.65 36.97
C LYS A 319 24.69 -7.58 35.73
N GLY A 320 25.26 -7.84 34.55
CA GLY A 320 24.48 -7.97 33.32
C GLY A 320 23.65 -9.25 33.29
N GLN A 321 22.49 -9.23 32.60
CA GLN A 321 21.58 -10.38 32.49
C GLN A 321 22.25 -11.63 31.90
N ALA A 322 23.15 -11.44 30.94
CA ALA A 322 23.89 -12.53 30.27
C ALA A 322 25.04 -13.11 31.11
N THR A 323 25.30 -12.59 32.31
CA THR A 323 26.41 -13.09 33.14
C THR A 323 26.07 -14.47 33.72
N GLN A 324 27.09 -15.34 33.83
CA GLN A 324 26.92 -16.67 34.43
C GLN A 324 26.28 -16.60 35.82
N LYS A 325 26.63 -15.58 36.62
CA LYS A 325 26.05 -15.37 37.96
C LYS A 325 24.52 -15.21 37.91
N VAL A 326 24.00 -14.41 36.97
CA VAL A 326 22.56 -14.17 36.82
C VAL A 326 21.87 -15.40 36.22
N GLN A 327 22.47 -16.03 35.20
CA GLN A 327 21.91 -17.23 34.59
C GLN A 327 21.81 -18.41 35.56
N SER A 328 22.83 -18.62 36.40
CA SER A 328 22.79 -19.62 37.47
C SER A 328 21.73 -19.30 38.53
N ALA A 329 21.61 -18.04 38.94
CA ALA A 329 20.59 -17.63 39.90
C ALA A 329 19.17 -17.77 39.33
N PHE A 330 18.98 -17.49 38.05
CA PHE A 330 17.72 -17.69 37.35
C PHE A 330 17.33 -19.18 37.34
N ALA A 331 18.24 -20.06 36.92
CA ALA A 331 18.00 -21.50 36.92
C ALA A 331 17.69 -22.05 38.33
N GLU A 332 18.42 -21.58 39.35
CA GLU A 332 18.18 -21.95 40.75
C GLU A 332 16.81 -21.47 41.26
N ALA A 333 16.44 -20.22 40.96
CA ALA A 333 15.15 -19.66 41.32
C ALA A 333 14.01 -20.47 40.69
N LEU A 334 14.13 -20.84 39.41
CA LEU A 334 13.15 -21.70 38.75
C LEU A 334 13.02 -23.08 39.41
N ALA A 335 14.15 -23.70 39.74
CA ALA A 335 14.17 -25.02 40.39
C ALA A 335 13.52 -25.00 41.78
N LYS A 336 13.73 -23.94 42.57
CA LYS A 336 13.24 -23.85 43.95
C LYS A 336 11.83 -23.27 44.07
N LEU A 337 11.50 -22.26 43.27
CA LEU A 337 10.25 -21.50 43.41
C LEU A 337 9.21 -21.86 42.34
N GLY A 338 9.63 -22.46 41.22
CA GLY A 338 8.78 -22.81 40.09
C GLY A 338 8.90 -21.82 38.92
N PRO A 339 7.94 -21.82 37.98
CA PRO A 339 8.04 -21.04 36.75
C PRO A 339 8.06 -19.53 36.98
N GLU A 340 8.73 -18.80 36.08
CA GLU A 340 8.93 -17.34 36.14
C GLU A 340 7.66 -16.53 36.41
N PHE A 341 6.60 -16.70 35.60
CA PHE A 341 5.32 -16.00 35.85
C PHE A 341 4.69 -16.33 37.19
N GLY A 342 4.91 -17.56 37.69
CA GLY A 342 4.53 -17.93 39.04
C GLY A 342 5.20 -17.01 40.05
N ILE A 343 6.54 -16.92 39.99
CA ILE A 343 7.35 -16.09 40.87
C ILE A 343 6.92 -14.62 40.80
N LEU A 344 6.81 -14.06 39.59
CA LEU A 344 6.54 -12.64 39.40
C LEU A 344 5.11 -12.23 39.77
N ALA A 345 4.09 -13.03 39.42
CA ALA A 345 2.70 -12.60 39.50
C ALA A 345 1.88 -13.22 40.64
N SER A 346 2.05 -14.51 40.95
CA SER A 346 1.07 -15.25 41.79
C SER A 346 1.63 -15.87 43.06
N LEU A 347 2.94 -16.11 43.13
CA LEU A 347 3.53 -16.82 44.25
C LEU A 347 3.51 -15.96 45.52
N PRO A 348 3.13 -16.50 46.70
CA PRO A 348 3.16 -15.75 47.96
C PRO A 348 4.56 -15.21 48.27
N LEU A 349 4.62 -13.96 48.72
CA LEU A 349 5.89 -13.27 48.99
C LEU A 349 6.71 -13.98 50.06
N GLU A 350 6.07 -14.64 51.03
CA GLU A 350 6.71 -15.41 52.09
C GLU A 350 7.49 -16.60 51.53
N ARG A 351 6.95 -17.25 50.49
CA ARG A 351 7.63 -18.35 49.81
C ARG A 351 8.84 -17.83 49.04
N ILE A 352 8.73 -16.67 48.39
CA ILE A 352 9.86 -16.04 47.69
C ILE A 352 10.94 -15.62 48.69
N ALA A 353 10.55 -15.06 49.84
CA ALA A 353 11.46 -14.63 50.90
C ALA A 353 12.26 -15.79 51.49
N SER A 354 11.65 -16.99 51.59
CA SER A 354 12.35 -18.21 52.02
C SER A 354 13.53 -18.61 51.11
N TYR A 355 13.54 -18.14 49.85
CA TYR A 355 14.65 -18.28 48.92
C TYR A 355 15.57 -17.05 48.93
N SER A 356 15.00 -15.85 48.86
CA SER A 356 15.75 -14.59 48.83
C SER A 356 14.87 -13.41 49.24
N ASP A 357 15.19 -12.79 50.37
CA ASP A 357 14.54 -11.56 50.84
C ASP A 357 14.62 -10.43 49.81
N ARG A 358 15.75 -10.33 49.10
CA ARG A 358 15.96 -9.30 48.06
C ARG A 358 15.03 -9.50 46.87
N LEU A 359 14.81 -10.76 46.47
CA LEU A 359 13.89 -11.09 45.39
C LEU A 359 12.43 -10.86 45.81
N ALA A 360 12.08 -11.19 47.06
CA ALA A 360 10.74 -10.95 47.59
C ALA A 360 10.40 -9.45 47.63
N GLU A 361 11.32 -8.60 48.10
CA GLU A 361 11.13 -7.14 48.07
C GLU A 361 11.02 -6.61 46.63
N ALA A 362 11.85 -7.11 45.71
CA ALA A 362 11.79 -6.71 44.31
C ALA A 362 10.43 -7.05 43.68
N VAL A 363 9.95 -8.27 43.89
CA VAL A 363 8.64 -8.73 43.40
C VAL A 363 7.49 -7.93 44.05
N ALA A 364 7.57 -7.64 45.35
CA ALA A 364 6.58 -6.82 46.03
C ALA A 364 6.49 -5.41 45.41
N ARG A 365 7.62 -4.77 45.14
CA ARG A 365 7.67 -3.45 44.47
C ARG A 365 7.08 -3.49 43.07
N ILE A 366 7.39 -4.53 42.29
CA ILE A 366 6.84 -4.71 40.93
C ILE A 366 5.30 -4.84 41.00
N ARG A 367 4.77 -5.71 41.88
CA ARG A 367 3.33 -5.92 42.04
C ARG A 367 2.58 -4.69 42.54
N GLU A 368 3.23 -3.88 43.37
CA GLU A 368 2.67 -2.63 43.92
C GLU A 368 2.92 -1.41 43.00
N GLY A 369 3.63 -1.59 41.88
CA GLY A 369 4.00 -0.50 40.98
C GLY A 369 5.00 0.51 41.54
N ARG A 370 5.67 0.20 42.67
CA ARG A 370 6.67 1.06 43.34
C ARG A 370 8.03 0.99 42.64
N LEU A 371 8.11 1.61 41.46
CA LEU A 371 9.30 1.60 40.60
C LEU A 371 9.79 3.01 40.25
N VAL A 372 11.06 3.12 39.87
CA VAL A 372 11.61 4.32 39.26
C VAL A 372 11.45 4.21 37.75
N ARG A 373 10.72 5.15 37.14
CA ARG A 373 10.43 5.16 35.70
C ARG A 373 10.91 6.45 35.06
N GLN A 374 11.56 6.32 33.91
CA GLN A 374 11.90 7.44 33.05
C GLN A 374 11.54 7.06 31.62
N GLY A 375 10.58 7.78 31.03
CA GLY A 375 10.10 7.53 29.68
C GLY A 375 11.18 7.73 28.61
N GLY A 376 11.27 6.81 27.66
CA GLY A 376 12.08 6.96 26.46
C GLY A 376 11.50 8.01 25.50
N TYR A 377 12.35 8.60 24.69
CA TYR A 377 12.02 9.71 23.80
C TYR A 377 13.01 9.80 22.63
N ASP A 378 12.53 10.29 21.49
CA ASP A 378 13.35 10.58 20.29
C ASP A 378 14.37 9.47 19.95
N GLY A 379 13.95 8.21 20.09
CA GLY A 379 14.71 7.00 19.76
C GLY A 379 15.67 6.50 20.87
N GLU A 380 15.69 7.13 22.05
CA GLU A 380 16.38 6.66 23.26
C GLU A 380 15.41 5.82 24.11
N PHE A 381 15.84 4.62 24.50
CA PHE A 381 15.05 3.79 25.42
C PHE A 381 14.91 4.47 26.78
N GLY A 382 13.73 4.31 27.37
CA GLY A 382 13.51 4.68 28.76
C GLY A 382 14.19 3.72 29.73
N THR A 383 14.04 3.99 31.02
CA THR A 383 14.53 3.11 32.07
C THR A 383 13.43 2.84 33.08
N VAL A 384 13.25 1.57 33.43
CA VAL A 384 12.45 1.15 34.58
C VAL A 384 13.35 0.34 35.50
N ALA A 385 13.41 0.77 36.76
CA ALA A 385 14.26 0.16 37.78
C ALA A 385 13.45 -0.14 39.03
N VAL A 386 13.73 -1.30 39.64
CA VAL A 386 13.10 -1.71 40.90
C VAL A 386 13.73 -0.98 42.09
N PHE A 387 15.02 -0.68 41.99
CA PHE A 387 15.79 -0.03 43.04
C PHE A 387 16.45 1.25 42.52
N THR A 388 16.51 2.25 43.40
CA THR A 388 17.27 3.48 43.14
C THR A 388 18.77 3.20 43.07
N ASP A 389 19.54 4.09 42.45
CA ASP A 389 21.01 3.97 42.41
C ASP A 389 21.66 3.89 43.80
N GLU A 390 21.09 4.58 44.78
CA GLU A 390 21.54 4.52 46.17
C GLU A 390 21.30 3.13 46.78
N GLU A 391 20.08 2.60 46.65
CA GLU A 391 19.72 1.26 47.13
C GLU A 391 20.56 0.17 46.45
N ARG A 392 20.87 0.31 45.15
CA ARG A 392 21.76 -0.61 44.42
C ARG A 392 23.17 -0.64 44.99
N ARG A 393 23.72 0.52 45.37
CA ARG A 393 25.03 0.61 46.04
C ARG A 393 24.99 -0.02 47.43
N GLU A 394 23.90 0.17 48.18
CA GLU A 394 23.73 -0.44 49.51
C GLU A 394 23.61 -1.98 49.43
N MET A 395 22.92 -2.50 48.42
CA MET A 395 22.78 -3.95 48.17
C MET A 395 24.10 -4.62 47.78
N ALA A 396 24.95 -3.92 47.03
CA ALA A 396 26.31 -4.37 46.72
C ALA A 396 27.19 -4.51 47.99
N GLY A 397 26.89 -3.74 49.04
CA GLY A 397 27.52 -3.83 50.36
C GLY A 397 26.91 -4.85 51.32
N GLY A 398 25.97 -5.70 50.89
CA GLY A 398 25.43 -6.80 51.69
C GLY A 398 24.18 -6.47 52.52
N ARG A 399 23.70 -5.22 52.54
CA ARG A 399 22.49 -4.82 53.29
C ARG A 399 21.21 -5.04 52.47
N ILE A 400 20.08 -5.29 53.14
CA ILE A 400 18.74 -5.32 52.51
C ILE A 400 18.16 -3.91 52.63
N PRO A 401 17.68 -3.28 51.52
CA PRO A 401 17.00 -2.00 51.60
C PRO A 401 15.68 -2.18 52.37
N ARG A 402 15.62 -1.72 53.62
CA ARG A 402 14.33 -1.58 54.32
C ARG A 402 13.68 -0.30 53.82
N ALA A 403 12.44 -0.40 53.34
CA ALA A 403 11.61 0.75 53.00
C ALA A 403 11.64 1.76 54.17
N ARG A 404 12.31 2.90 53.98
CA ARG A 404 12.13 4.05 54.87
C ARG A 404 10.75 4.61 54.59
N LEU A 405 9.76 4.18 55.36
CA LEU A 405 8.44 4.79 55.38
C LEU A 405 8.59 6.28 55.76
N GLY A 406 8.24 7.16 54.82
CA GLY A 406 7.93 8.56 55.08
C GLY A 406 8.95 9.60 54.61
N ALA A 407 8.92 9.93 53.31
CA ALA A 407 9.13 11.31 52.84
C ALA A 407 8.62 11.43 51.39
N SER A 408 7.58 12.24 51.17
CA SER A 408 7.19 12.64 49.81
C SER A 408 8.35 13.40 49.17
N SER A 409 9.02 12.82 48.18
CA SER A 409 9.91 13.59 47.30
C SER A 409 9.04 14.36 46.31
N ARG A 410 8.59 15.55 46.73
CA ARG A 410 8.26 16.62 45.80
C ARG A 410 9.49 16.86 44.91
N PRO A 411 9.35 17.03 43.58
CA PRO A 411 10.47 17.41 42.73
C PRO A 411 11.06 18.72 43.25
N LYS A 412 12.38 18.73 43.49
CA LYS A 412 13.08 19.95 43.90
C LYS A 412 12.94 20.98 42.77
N ALA A 413 12.42 22.14 43.14
CA ALA A 413 12.37 23.33 42.31
C ALA A 413 13.76 23.63 41.70
N ALA A 414 13.73 24.15 40.47
CA ALA A 414 14.89 24.61 39.72
C ALA A 414 15.81 25.50 40.56
N PRO A 415 17.14 25.48 40.33
CA PRO A 415 18.05 26.36 41.03
C PRO A 415 17.73 27.82 40.69
N LYS A 416 17.52 28.63 41.73
CA LYS A 416 17.39 30.08 41.64
C LYS A 416 18.63 30.68 40.99
N GLU A 417 18.39 31.56 40.03
CA GLU A 417 19.34 32.53 39.51
C GLU A 417 20.05 33.25 40.66
N GLN A 418 21.38 33.23 40.63
CA GLN A 418 22.20 34.25 41.27
C GLN A 418 22.69 35.18 40.18
N ALA A 419 22.07 36.36 40.15
CA ALA A 419 22.57 37.52 39.45
C ALA A 419 23.95 37.91 40.01
N THR A 420 24.91 38.10 39.12
CA THR A 420 26.02 39.02 39.34
C THR A 420 25.94 40.14 38.31
N ALA A 421 26.02 41.36 38.82
CA ALA A 421 25.75 42.61 38.14
C ALA A 421 26.96 43.13 37.35
N ALA A 422 26.67 43.81 36.24
CA ALA A 422 27.33 45.02 35.70
C ALA A 422 27.04 45.08 34.19
N GLY A 423 26.04 45.84 33.73
CA GLY A 423 26.22 47.22 33.24
C GLY A 423 26.29 47.19 31.70
N SER A 424 25.33 47.73 30.95
CA SER A 424 25.28 49.18 30.71
C SER A 424 24.02 49.60 29.93
N LEU A 425 23.32 50.60 30.49
CA LEU A 425 22.73 51.79 29.85
C LEU A 425 21.69 51.65 28.71
N LEU A 426 20.43 51.86 29.12
CA LEU A 426 19.42 52.78 28.56
C LEU A 426 19.85 53.69 27.40
N ALA A 427 19.06 53.71 26.30
CA ALA A 427 18.34 54.91 25.83
C ALA A 427 17.45 54.65 24.60
N MET A 428 16.16 54.95 24.77
CA MET A 428 15.22 55.62 23.86
C MET A 428 15.20 55.31 22.34
N GLY A 429 14.02 54.92 21.84
CA GLY A 429 13.71 54.99 20.41
C GLY A 429 12.27 54.60 20.11
N GLN A 430 11.51 55.55 19.57
CA GLN A 430 10.06 55.52 19.36
C GLN A 430 9.58 54.48 18.34
N ALA A 431 8.32 54.09 18.49
CA ALA A 431 7.56 53.32 17.49
C ALA A 431 7.50 54.02 16.12
N PRO A 432 7.31 53.23 15.05
CA PRO A 432 6.33 53.62 14.05
C PRO A 432 5.34 52.50 13.71
N ALA A 433 4.07 52.93 13.70
CA ALA A 433 2.96 52.59 12.81
C ALA A 433 2.79 51.16 12.24
N LYS A 434 1.62 50.59 12.58
CA LYS A 434 0.93 49.53 11.82
C LYS A 434 0.71 49.92 10.35
N PRO A 435 0.78 48.95 9.44
CA PRO A 435 -0.27 48.70 8.46
C PRO A 435 -0.76 47.27 8.68
N GLY A 436 -2.02 46.96 8.91
CA GLY A 436 -3.23 47.39 8.24
C GLY A 436 -4.05 46.10 8.15
N LYS A 437 -5.23 46.06 8.78
CA LYS A 437 -6.13 44.90 8.72
C LYS A 437 -6.36 44.54 7.26
N LYS A 438 -6.13 43.28 6.89
CA LYS A 438 -6.85 42.66 5.77
C LYS A 438 -7.86 41.68 6.33
N GLU A 439 -9.04 41.81 5.75
CA GLU A 439 -10.31 41.26 6.13
C GLU A 439 -10.28 39.74 6.29
N GLU A 440 -11.06 39.29 7.27
CA GLU A 440 -11.60 37.94 7.31
C GLU A 440 -12.43 37.75 6.05
N ASP A 441 -12.00 36.82 5.20
CA ASP A 441 -12.82 36.32 4.12
C ASP A 441 -12.94 34.79 4.23
N GLY A 442 -14.06 34.31 3.70
CA GLY A 442 -14.75 33.06 4.03
C GLY A 442 -13.93 31.80 4.19
N ARG A 443 -14.51 30.86 4.96
CA ARG A 443 -14.23 29.42 4.86
C ARG A 443 -14.24 28.98 3.39
N GLU A 444 -13.06 28.87 2.80
CA GLU A 444 -12.90 28.31 1.45
C GLU A 444 -13.32 26.83 1.48
N ALA A 445 -14.33 26.51 0.67
CA ALA A 445 -14.62 25.13 0.30
C ALA A 445 -13.39 24.51 -0.37
N LYS A 446 -13.09 23.25 -0.03
CA LYS A 446 -12.00 22.44 -0.57
C LYS A 446 -11.81 22.68 -2.09
N GLY A 447 -10.59 23.03 -2.46
CA GLY A 447 -10.22 23.68 -3.73
C GLY A 447 -10.77 23.03 -5.00
N ALA A 448 -11.60 23.79 -5.71
CA ALA A 448 -11.87 23.56 -7.12
C ALA A 448 -10.59 23.84 -7.94
N PHE A 449 -10.16 22.86 -8.74
CA PHE A 449 -9.04 23.01 -9.65
C PHE A 449 -9.34 24.09 -10.70
N ARG A 450 -8.43 25.05 -10.88
CA ARG A 450 -8.56 26.16 -11.85
C ARG A 450 -7.68 25.88 -13.07
N LEU A 451 -8.28 25.88 -14.26
CA LEU A 451 -7.55 25.80 -15.53
C LEU A 451 -6.57 26.99 -15.67
N SER A 452 -5.42 26.77 -16.29
CA SER A 452 -4.55 27.87 -16.70
C SER A 452 -5.23 28.72 -17.79
N GLU A 453 -4.71 29.92 -18.03
CA GLU A 453 -5.23 30.80 -19.09
C GLU A 453 -5.14 30.12 -20.47
N GLU A 454 -3.99 29.50 -20.79
CA GLU A 454 -3.77 28.73 -22.02
C GLU A 454 -4.78 27.59 -22.17
N GLN A 455 -5.01 26.82 -21.10
CA GLN A 455 -5.99 25.70 -21.08
C GLN A 455 -7.42 26.21 -21.27
N ALA A 456 -7.77 27.33 -20.64
CA ALA A 456 -9.10 27.92 -20.75
C ALA A 456 -9.37 28.52 -22.15
N VAL A 457 -8.34 29.04 -22.81
CA VAL A 457 -8.42 29.48 -24.22
C VAL A 457 -8.65 28.28 -25.13
N ALA A 458 -7.83 27.22 -25.01
CA ALA A 458 -7.99 26.00 -25.81
C ALA A 458 -9.37 25.33 -25.62
N MET A 459 -9.86 25.29 -24.38
CA MET A 459 -11.20 24.76 -24.06
C MET A 459 -12.34 25.55 -24.72
N ARG A 460 -12.25 26.89 -24.74
CA ARG A 460 -13.28 27.79 -25.28
C ARG A 460 -13.18 28.03 -26.78
N HIS A 461 -12.11 27.58 -27.42
CA HIS A 461 -11.88 27.80 -28.85
C HIS A 461 -13.00 27.19 -29.70
N ARG A 462 -13.49 27.94 -30.69
CA ARG A 462 -14.56 27.54 -31.63
C ARG A 462 -14.27 28.18 -32.99
N GLY A 463 -14.79 27.58 -34.06
CA GLY A 463 -14.90 28.20 -35.39
C GLY A 463 -13.82 27.81 -36.40
N SER A 464 -12.59 27.54 -35.97
CA SER A 464 -11.49 27.00 -36.79
C SER A 464 -11.03 25.65 -36.23
N PRO A 465 -10.36 24.79 -37.03
CA PRO A 465 -9.71 23.60 -36.51
C PRO A 465 -8.59 23.98 -35.54
N LEU A 466 -8.48 23.28 -34.41
CA LEU A 466 -7.47 23.55 -33.38
C LEU A 466 -6.60 22.31 -33.11
N LEU A 467 -5.28 22.52 -33.11
CA LEU A 467 -4.27 21.58 -32.63
C LEU A 467 -3.61 22.10 -31.35
N VAL A 468 -3.75 21.36 -30.24
CA VAL A 468 -3.12 21.68 -28.96
C VAL A 468 -1.88 20.81 -28.75
N LEU A 469 -0.70 21.46 -28.78
CA LEU A 469 0.59 20.88 -28.45
C LEU A 469 0.79 20.85 -26.94
N ALA A 470 0.58 19.68 -26.37
CA ALA A 470 0.41 19.49 -24.94
C ALA A 470 1.49 18.53 -24.41
N GLY A 471 2.60 19.07 -23.92
CA GLY A 471 3.71 18.26 -23.38
C GLY A 471 3.31 17.37 -22.18
N PRO A 472 4.21 16.48 -21.69
CA PRO A 472 3.87 15.52 -20.65
C PRO A 472 3.35 16.18 -19.37
N GLY A 473 2.16 15.76 -18.92
CA GLY A 473 1.54 16.25 -17.70
C GLY A 473 0.90 17.64 -17.80
N SER A 474 0.72 18.17 -19.00
CA SER A 474 0.04 19.46 -19.27
C SER A 474 -1.48 19.44 -19.06
N GLY A 475 -2.06 18.26 -18.84
CA GLY A 475 -3.48 18.10 -18.54
C GLY A 475 -4.36 17.76 -19.75
N LYS A 476 -3.84 17.09 -20.79
CA LYS A 476 -4.58 16.69 -22.01
C LYS A 476 -6.01 16.18 -21.74
N THR A 477 -6.12 15.12 -20.94
CA THR A 477 -7.39 14.49 -20.56
C THR A 477 -8.32 15.44 -19.81
N ARG A 478 -7.78 16.37 -19.01
CA ARG A 478 -8.59 17.37 -18.30
C ARG A 478 -9.17 18.39 -19.27
N ILE A 479 -8.37 18.88 -20.21
CA ILE A 479 -8.83 19.84 -21.23
C ILE A 479 -9.90 19.19 -22.11
N LEU A 480 -9.69 17.93 -22.52
CA LEU A 480 -10.70 17.16 -23.27
C LEU A 480 -12.02 17.05 -22.51
N THR A 481 -11.98 16.61 -21.26
CA THR A 481 -13.20 16.43 -20.44
C THR A 481 -13.91 17.76 -20.13
N GLU A 482 -13.16 18.83 -19.84
CA GLU A 482 -13.73 20.17 -19.60
C GLU A 482 -14.31 20.79 -20.87
N ARG A 483 -13.66 20.58 -22.04
CA ARG A 483 -14.21 21.03 -23.33
C ARG A 483 -15.51 20.31 -23.66
N LEU A 484 -15.54 18.97 -23.50
CA LEU A 484 -16.77 18.19 -23.70
C LEU A 484 -17.89 18.67 -22.77
N ALA A 485 -17.59 18.93 -21.50
CA ALA A 485 -18.56 19.48 -20.56
C ALA A 485 -19.03 20.89 -20.95
N SER A 486 -18.14 21.76 -21.45
CA SER A 486 -18.47 23.09 -21.96
C SER A 486 -19.42 23.04 -23.16
N LEU A 487 -19.14 22.16 -24.13
CA LEU A 487 -19.98 21.97 -25.32
C LEU A 487 -21.40 21.52 -24.94
N LEU A 488 -21.52 20.56 -24.01
CA LEU A 488 -22.81 20.12 -23.49
C LEU A 488 -23.54 21.22 -22.71
N ALA A 489 -22.82 22.07 -21.97
CA ALA A 489 -23.40 23.20 -21.25
C ALA A 489 -23.88 24.31 -22.21
N GLU A 490 -23.19 24.48 -23.34
CA GLU A 490 -23.57 25.38 -24.45
C GLU A 490 -24.76 24.86 -25.27
N GLY A 491 -25.22 23.63 -25.02
CA GLY A 491 -26.39 23.04 -25.67
C GLY A 491 -26.08 22.31 -26.97
N VAL A 492 -24.82 21.95 -27.23
CA VAL A 492 -24.46 21.07 -28.34
C VAL A 492 -25.06 19.68 -28.09
N ASP A 493 -25.71 19.13 -29.11
CA ASP A 493 -26.31 17.80 -29.03
C ASP A 493 -25.22 16.74 -28.76
N PRO A 494 -25.36 15.89 -27.72
CA PRO A 494 -24.38 14.85 -27.43
C PRO A 494 -24.11 13.91 -28.61
N GLY A 495 -25.11 13.64 -29.46
CA GLY A 495 -24.97 12.84 -30.67
C GLY A 495 -24.18 13.54 -31.78
N GLY A 496 -24.03 14.86 -31.71
CA GLY A 496 -23.20 15.67 -32.60
C GLY A 496 -21.74 15.79 -32.16
N ILE A 497 -21.31 15.09 -31.10
CA ILE A 497 -19.94 15.16 -30.56
C ILE A 497 -19.32 13.76 -30.56
N LEU A 498 -18.11 13.66 -31.10
CA LEU A 498 -17.33 12.41 -31.11
C LEU A 498 -15.94 12.65 -30.53
N ALA A 499 -15.53 11.84 -29.56
CA ALA A 499 -14.19 11.86 -28.99
C ALA A 499 -13.44 10.56 -29.29
N LEU A 500 -12.35 10.66 -30.04
CA LEU A 500 -11.48 9.53 -30.42
C LEU A 500 -10.21 9.54 -29.58
N THR A 501 -9.89 8.41 -28.98
CA THR A 501 -8.67 8.19 -28.20
C THR A 501 -7.86 7.04 -28.77
N PHE A 502 -6.57 6.99 -28.44
CA PHE A 502 -5.67 5.94 -28.94
C PHE A 502 -5.93 4.57 -28.29
N SER A 503 -6.37 4.51 -27.04
CA SER A 503 -6.58 3.25 -26.31
C SER A 503 -7.95 3.17 -25.64
N ARG A 504 -8.49 1.95 -25.51
CA ARG A 504 -9.77 1.72 -24.80
C ARG A 504 -9.74 2.24 -23.37
N ARG A 505 -8.60 2.10 -22.67
CA ARG A 505 -8.41 2.61 -21.31
C ARG A 505 -8.50 4.15 -21.25
N ALA A 506 -7.98 4.85 -22.25
CA ALA A 506 -8.09 6.31 -22.33
C ALA A 506 -9.55 6.73 -22.57
N ALA A 507 -10.27 6.05 -23.46
CA ALA A 507 -11.71 6.27 -23.65
C ALA A 507 -12.51 6.04 -22.36
N GLU A 508 -12.26 4.92 -21.67
CA GLU A 508 -12.89 4.60 -20.37
C GLU A 508 -12.58 5.67 -19.31
N GLU A 509 -11.35 6.16 -19.24
CA GLU A 509 -10.96 7.23 -18.31
C GLU A 509 -11.71 8.54 -18.60
N VAL A 510 -11.82 8.95 -19.86
CA VAL A 510 -12.57 10.14 -20.27
C VAL A 510 -14.06 9.98 -19.93
N ASN A 511 -14.65 8.82 -20.27
CA ASN A 511 -16.05 8.51 -19.97
C ASN A 511 -16.34 8.53 -18.47
N GLY A 512 -15.52 7.88 -17.65
CA GLY A 512 -15.70 7.86 -16.19
C GLY A 512 -15.60 9.24 -15.56
N ARG A 513 -14.71 10.10 -16.06
CA ARG A 513 -14.60 11.50 -15.62
C ARG A 513 -15.83 12.30 -16.00
N LEU A 514 -16.34 12.17 -17.24
CA LEU A 514 -17.56 12.86 -17.67
C LEU A 514 -18.78 12.42 -16.87
N GLN A 515 -18.94 11.12 -16.60
CA GLN A 515 -20.02 10.61 -15.75
C GLN A 515 -19.98 11.20 -14.34
N THR A 516 -18.77 11.37 -13.78
CA THR A 516 -18.59 11.97 -12.46
C THR A 516 -18.89 13.48 -12.48
N MET A 517 -18.49 14.18 -13.55
CA MET A 517 -18.70 15.63 -13.70
C MET A 517 -20.15 15.98 -14.00
N LEU A 518 -20.87 15.13 -14.74
CA LEU A 518 -22.22 15.37 -15.26
C LEU A 518 -23.13 14.16 -15.00
N PRO A 519 -23.43 13.84 -13.72
CA PRO A 519 -24.24 12.67 -13.38
C PRO A 519 -25.66 12.80 -13.95
N GLY A 520 -26.17 11.72 -14.56
CA GLY A 520 -27.53 11.65 -15.09
C GLY A 520 -27.76 12.38 -16.42
N ARG A 521 -26.71 12.88 -17.08
CA ARG A 521 -26.79 13.46 -18.44
C ARG A 521 -26.48 12.42 -19.51
N ILE A 522 -27.05 12.62 -20.70
CA ILE A 522 -26.63 11.91 -21.91
C ILE A 522 -25.24 12.42 -22.29
N LEU A 523 -24.29 11.49 -22.44
CA LEU A 523 -22.89 11.79 -22.72
C LEU A 523 -22.57 11.53 -24.19
N PRO A 524 -21.59 12.26 -24.77
CA PRO A 524 -21.12 12.03 -26.13
C PRO A 524 -20.35 10.72 -26.25
N GLU A 525 -20.21 10.20 -27.48
CA GLU A 525 -19.46 8.97 -27.72
C GLU A 525 -17.95 9.24 -27.55
N CYS A 526 -17.33 8.54 -26.60
CA CYS A 526 -15.87 8.50 -26.47
C CYS A 526 -15.36 7.06 -26.67
N THR A 527 -14.57 6.86 -27.71
CA THR A 527 -14.17 5.53 -28.19
C THR A 527 -12.80 5.57 -28.89
N THR A 528 -12.39 4.48 -29.55
CA THR A 528 -11.21 4.44 -30.44
C THR A 528 -11.64 4.32 -31.90
N PHE A 529 -10.76 4.64 -32.85
CA PHE A 529 -11.05 4.48 -34.30
C PHE A 529 -11.52 3.06 -34.65
N HIS A 530 -10.84 2.03 -34.12
CA HIS A 530 -11.19 0.64 -34.39
C HIS A 530 -12.53 0.24 -33.75
N ALA A 531 -12.79 0.68 -32.52
CA ALA A 531 -14.05 0.36 -31.85
C ALA A 531 -15.24 1.08 -32.51
N LEU A 532 -15.04 2.32 -32.97
CA LEU A 532 -16.01 3.06 -33.78
C LEU A 532 -16.32 2.30 -35.09
N ALA A 533 -15.28 1.97 -35.86
CA ALA A 533 -15.44 1.23 -37.12
C ALA A 533 -16.18 -0.10 -36.90
N TRP A 534 -15.77 -0.87 -35.88
CA TRP A 534 -16.40 -2.15 -35.57
C TRP A 534 -17.87 -2.01 -35.19
N ARG A 535 -18.22 -1.04 -34.34
CA ARG A 535 -19.62 -0.75 -33.99
C ARG A 535 -20.45 -0.45 -35.25
N LEU A 536 -19.95 0.43 -36.11
CA LEU A 536 -20.65 0.85 -37.32
C LEU A 536 -20.79 -0.28 -38.36
N ILE A 537 -19.80 -1.18 -38.42
CA ILE A 537 -19.90 -2.40 -39.22
C ILE A 537 -20.99 -3.31 -38.65
N GLN A 538 -20.98 -3.57 -37.34
CA GLN A 538 -21.96 -4.44 -36.68
C GLN A 538 -23.40 -3.92 -36.79
N GLU A 539 -23.61 -2.61 -36.82
CA GLU A 539 -24.93 -2.01 -37.05
C GLU A 539 -25.50 -2.32 -38.44
N ARG A 540 -24.64 -2.57 -39.43
CA ARG A 540 -25.03 -2.91 -40.82
C ARG A 540 -24.97 -4.40 -41.10
N HIS A 541 -24.01 -5.08 -40.49
CA HIS A 541 -23.67 -6.48 -40.67
C HIS A 541 -23.45 -7.12 -39.29
N PRO A 542 -24.53 -7.47 -38.57
CA PRO A 542 -24.43 -8.07 -37.23
C PRO A 542 -23.64 -9.39 -37.19
N ASP A 543 -23.55 -10.05 -38.34
CA ASP A 543 -22.84 -11.29 -38.64
C ASP A 543 -21.38 -11.08 -39.07
N ALA A 544 -20.88 -9.83 -39.12
CA ALA A 544 -19.50 -9.55 -39.47
C ALA A 544 -18.51 -10.25 -38.54
N VAL A 545 -17.36 -10.66 -39.10
CA VAL A 545 -16.32 -11.41 -38.40
C VAL A 545 -15.07 -10.56 -38.28
N LEU A 546 -14.52 -10.43 -37.06
CA LEU A 546 -13.24 -9.79 -36.80
C LEU A 546 -12.17 -10.85 -36.53
N LEU A 547 -11.14 -10.91 -37.38
CA LEU A 547 -10.01 -11.81 -37.22
C LEU A 547 -9.01 -11.28 -36.20
N ALA A 548 -8.51 -12.19 -35.36
CA ALA A 548 -7.37 -11.92 -34.49
C ALA A 548 -6.08 -11.70 -35.30
N GLU A 549 -5.17 -10.86 -34.79
CA GLU A 549 -3.89 -10.53 -35.46
C GLU A 549 -3.07 -11.77 -35.89
N PRO A 550 -2.94 -12.85 -35.10
CA PRO A 550 -2.19 -14.03 -35.53
C PRO A 550 -2.80 -14.73 -36.76
N CYS A 551 -4.14 -14.79 -36.83
CA CYS A 551 -4.86 -15.38 -37.95
C CYS A 551 -4.70 -14.51 -39.21
N ALA A 552 -4.86 -13.19 -39.07
CA ALA A 552 -4.61 -12.24 -40.15
C ALA A 552 -3.16 -12.34 -40.69
N ALA A 553 -2.16 -12.43 -39.80
CA ALA A 553 -0.76 -12.63 -40.18
C ALA A 553 -0.50 -13.99 -40.84
N SER A 554 -1.27 -15.02 -40.50
CA SER A 554 -1.20 -16.33 -41.17
C SER A 554 -1.73 -16.25 -42.60
N LEU A 555 -2.91 -15.67 -42.78
CA LEU A 555 -3.53 -15.47 -44.09
C LEU A 555 -2.69 -14.56 -45.00
N ALA A 556 -2.09 -13.50 -44.45
CA ALA A 556 -1.18 -12.64 -45.20
C ALA A 556 0.06 -13.42 -45.72
N ARG A 557 0.61 -14.35 -44.91
CA ARG A 557 1.70 -15.22 -45.34
C ARG A 557 1.25 -16.24 -46.39
N GLN A 558 0.03 -16.76 -46.27
CA GLN A 558 -0.55 -17.66 -47.28
C GLN A 558 -0.74 -16.95 -48.63
N ALA A 559 -1.25 -15.72 -48.62
CA ALA A 559 -1.39 -14.89 -49.81
C ALA A 559 -0.04 -14.54 -50.46
N LEU A 560 1.02 -14.37 -49.67
CA LEU A 560 2.38 -14.18 -50.21
C LEU A 560 2.92 -15.46 -50.84
N LEU A 561 2.66 -16.62 -50.23
CA LEU A 561 3.09 -17.93 -50.74
C LEU A 561 2.35 -18.36 -52.01
N SER A 562 1.09 -17.95 -52.21
CA SER A 562 0.37 -18.25 -53.46
C SER A 562 0.99 -17.55 -54.67
N LEU A 563 1.64 -16.40 -54.46
CA LEU A 563 2.32 -15.65 -55.51
C LEU A 563 3.80 -16.04 -55.63
N GLU A 564 4.48 -16.27 -54.50
CA GLU A 564 5.91 -16.58 -54.43
C GLU A 564 6.17 -17.79 -53.52
N PRO A 565 6.02 -19.03 -54.03
CA PRO A 565 6.05 -20.25 -53.22
C PRO A 565 7.40 -20.55 -52.56
N GLU A 566 8.50 -19.99 -53.07
CA GLU A 566 9.86 -20.27 -52.60
C GLU A 566 10.34 -19.32 -51.49
N LEU A 567 9.48 -18.43 -50.99
CA LEU A 567 9.87 -17.45 -49.97
C LEU A 567 10.23 -18.12 -48.62
N PRO A 568 11.43 -17.87 -48.06
CA PRO A 568 11.80 -18.34 -46.73
C PRO A 568 10.92 -17.74 -45.63
N SER A 569 10.62 -18.51 -44.58
CA SER A 569 9.78 -18.10 -43.43
C SER A 569 10.16 -16.74 -42.80
N PRO A 570 11.45 -16.40 -42.55
CA PRO A 570 11.82 -15.08 -42.03
C PRO A 570 11.57 -13.92 -43.00
N GLN A 571 11.55 -14.17 -44.30
CA GLN A 571 11.19 -13.17 -45.31
C GLN A 571 9.67 -13.01 -45.39
N LEU A 572 8.91 -14.12 -45.37
CA LEU A 572 7.44 -14.10 -45.32
C LEU A 572 6.92 -13.28 -44.14
N LYS A 573 7.47 -13.48 -42.94
CA LYS A 573 7.08 -12.70 -41.76
C LYS A 573 7.31 -11.20 -41.97
N ARG A 574 8.50 -10.81 -42.47
CA ARG A 574 8.84 -9.40 -42.74
C ARG A 574 7.95 -8.78 -43.81
N LEU A 575 7.63 -9.51 -44.88
CA LEU A 575 6.76 -9.05 -45.95
C LEU A 575 5.30 -8.92 -45.48
N ALA A 576 4.82 -9.82 -44.63
CA ALA A 576 3.49 -9.71 -44.02
C ALA A 576 3.39 -8.48 -43.09
N GLU A 577 4.41 -8.25 -42.26
CA GLU A 577 4.50 -7.03 -41.43
C GLU A 577 4.58 -5.75 -42.30
N ARG A 578 5.34 -5.80 -43.40
CA ARG A 578 5.43 -4.70 -44.37
C ARG A 578 4.10 -4.44 -45.07
N LEU A 579 3.36 -5.48 -45.45
CA LEU A 579 2.02 -5.37 -46.03
C LEU A 579 1.07 -4.63 -45.07
N ALA A 580 1.02 -5.05 -43.80
CA ALA A 580 0.20 -4.37 -42.79
C ALA A 580 0.60 -2.89 -42.63
N TYR A 581 1.90 -2.60 -42.54
CA TYR A 581 2.42 -1.24 -42.46
C TYR A 581 2.03 -0.38 -43.68
N LEU A 582 2.14 -0.92 -44.89
CA LEU A 582 1.78 -0.19 -46.12
C LEU A 582 0.29 0.07 -46.27
N ARG A 583 -0.55 -0.83 -45.75
CA ARG A 583 -2.00 -0.61 -45.69
C ARG A 583 -2.33 0.54 -44.73
N GLU A 584 -1.76 0.49 -43.52
CA GLU A 584 -1.95 1.51 -42.48
C GLU A 584 -1.42 2.90 -42.89
N THR A 585 -0.36 2.94 -43.71
CA THR A 585 0.23 4.19 -44.23
C THR A 585 -0.33 4.64 -45.59
N CYS A 586 -1.35 3.95 -46.13
CA CYS A 586 -1.92 4.23 -47.45
C CYS A 586 -0.90 4.19 -48.61
N ALA A 587 0.20 3.46 -48.44
CA ALA A 587 1.34 3.43 -49.37
C ALA A 587 1.42 2.13 -50.20
N LEU A 588 0.44 1.23 -50.09
CA LEU A 588 0.48 -0.09 -50.73
C LEU A 588 0.71 -0.06 -52.26
N ALA A 589 0.22 0.98 -52.94
CA ALA A 589 0.39 1.14 -54.39
C ALA A 589 1.87 1.28 -54.83
N SER A 590 2.79 1.61 -53.91
CA SER A 590 4.22 1.72 -54.22
C SER A 590 4.94 0.37 -54.37
N GLU A 591 4.34 -0.74 -53.92
CA GLU A 591 4.97 -2.06 -53.91
C GLU A 591 4.09 -3.10 -54.64
N PRO A 592 4.31 -3.34 -55.96
CA PRO A 592 3.41 -4.18 -56.78
C PRO A 592 3.19 -5.61 -56.26
N LEU A 593 4.24 -6.25 -55.72
CA LEU A 593 4.13 -7.59 -55.16
C LEU A 593 3.18 -7.61 -53.95
N LEU A 594 3.34 -6.66 -53.02
CA LEU A 594 2.49 -6.58 -51.84
C LEU A 594 1.08 -6.13 -52.18
N HIS A 595 0.93 -5.31 -53.22
CA HIS A 595 -0.38 -4.96 -53.76
C HIS A 595 -1.12 -6.21 -54.30
N ALA A 596 -0.44 -7.05 -55.08
CA ALA A 596 -1.00 -8.32 -55.55
C ALA A 596 -1.31 -9.27 -54.39
N ALA A 597 -0.38 -9.41 -53.43
CA ALA A 597 -0.59 -10.24 -52.24
C ALA A 597 -1.78 -9.75 -51.41
N PHE A 598 -2.05 -8.45 -51.37
CA PHE A 598 -3.24 -7.92 -50.70
C PHE A 598 -4.54 -8.32 -51.40
N GLN A 599 -4.57 -8.41 -52.73
CA GLN A 599 -5.76 -8.88 -53.44
C GLN A 599 -6.05 -10.36 -53.13
N GLU A 600 -5.01 -11.19 -53.13
CA GLU A 600 -5.11 -12.60 -52.70
C GLU A 600 -5.55 -12.70 -51.24
N TYR A 601 -4.98 -11.87 -50.35
CA TYR A 601 -5.38 -11.80 -48.95
C TYR A 601 -6.87 -11.42 -48.78
N ARG A 602 -7.37 -10.46 -49.56
CA ARG A 602 -8.79 -10.09 -49.55
C ARG A 602 -9.69 -11.20 -50.07
N ALA A 603 -9.28 -11.95 -51.09
CA ALA A 603 -10.01 -13.12 -51.56
C ALA A 603 -10.11 -14.18 -50.46
N LEU A 604 -8.99 -14.47 -49.77
CA LEU A 604 -8.98 -15.39 -48.62
C LEU A 604 -9.89 -14.92 -47.47
N LEU A 605 -9.99 -13.61 -47.21
CA LEU A 605 -10.93 -13.07 -46.23
C LEU A 605 -12.39 -13.30 -46.67
N GLN A 606 -12.69 -13.09 -47.95
CA GLN A 606 -14.03 -13.28 -48.51
C GLN A 606 -14.47 -14.75 -48.49
N ASP A 607 -13.53 -15.68 -48.70
CA ASP A 607 -13.77 -17.13 -48.59
C ASP A 607 -14.14 -17.56 -47.16
N ILE A 608 -13.68 -16.82 -46.13
CA ILE A 608 -14.06 -17.05 -44.73
C ILE A 608 -15.48 -16.52 -44.47
N HIS A 609 -15.72 -15.26 -44.83
CA HIS A 609 -17.02 -14.61 -44.71
C HIS A 609 -17.07 -13.35 -45.58
N PRO A 610 -18.20 -13.01 -46.23
CA PRO A 610 -18.31 -11.79 -47.05
C PRO A 610 -17.99 -10.50 -46.29
N PHE A 611 -18.23 -10.48 -44.98
CA PHE A 611 -17.95 -9.37 -44.06
C PHE A 611 -16.88 -9.74 -43.03
N CYS A 612 -15.78 -10.33 -43.49
CA CYS A 612 -14.61 -10.62 -42.66
C CYS A 612 -13.61 -9.46 -42.69
N PHE A 613 -13.16 -9.02 -41.52
CA PHE A 613 -12.22 -7.91 -41.35
C PHE A 613 -11.05 -8.31 -40.44
N ASP A 614 -9.86 -7.80 -40.72
CA ASP A 614 -8.80 -7.65 -39.73
C ASP A 614 -8.81 -6.21 -39.17
N PHE A 615 -7.92 -5.91 -38.21
CA PHE A 615 -7.90 -4.60 -37.55
C PHE A 615 -7.70 -3.43 -38.52
N THR A 616 -6.74 -3.53 -39.45
CA THR A 616 -6.53 -2.49 -40.48
C THR A 616 -7.73 -2.42 -41.44
N GLY A 617 -8.35 -3.55 -41.76
CA GLY A 617 -9.55 -3.64 -42.60
C GLY A 617 -10.74 -2.87 -42.04
N LEU A 618 -10.87 -2.77 -40.70
CA LEU A 618 -11.89 -1.92 -40.06
C LEU A 618 -11.74 -0.45 -40.47
N LEU A 619 -10.50 0.04 -40.48
CA LEU A 619 -10.19 1.42 -40.81
C LEU A 619 -10.28 1.69 -42.32
N GLU A 620 -9.86 0.73 -43.14
CA GLU A 620 -10.02 0.76 -44.59
C GLU A 620 -11.52 0.88 -44.97
N TRP A 621 -12.37 0.07 -44.33
CA TRP A 621 -13.82 0.13 -44.50
C TRP A 621 -14.38 1.48 -44.06
N LEU A 622 -14.00 1.98 -42.88
CA LEU A 622 -14.49 3.25 -42.35
C LEU A 622 -14.14 4.40 -43.30
N ARG A 623 -12.88 4.48 -43.74
CA ARG A 623 -12.43 5.49 -44.70
C ARG A 623 -13.23 5.42 -46.00
N LEU A 624 -13.40 4.22 -46.57
CA LEU A 624 -14.09 4.03 -47.85
C LEU A 624 -15.57 4.41 -47.73
N ALA A 625 -16.25 3.94 -46.68
CA ALA A 625 -17.67 4.19 -46.47
C ALA A 625 -17.99 5.68 -46.28
N LEU A 626 -17.12 6.41 -45.59
CA LEU A 626 -17.24 7.86 -45.43
C LEU A 626 -17.00 8.60 -46.76
N ARG A 627 -15.92 8.23 -47.47
CA ARG A 627 -15.53 8.87 -48.73
C ARG A 627 -16.56 8.68 -49.85
N GLU A 628 -17.15 7.49 -49.95
CA GLU A 628 -18.19 7.18 -50.93
C GLU A 628 -19.58 7.68 -50.53
N GLY A 629 -19.74 8.18 -49.29
CA GLY A 629 -21.01 8.66 -48.76
C GLY A 629 -22.00 7.55 -48.40
N SER A 630 -21.58 6.28 -48.41
CA SER A 630 -22.41 5.16 -47.96
C SER A 630 -22.59 5.16 -46.44
N LEU A 631 -21.73 5.85 -45.70
CA LEU A 631 -21.85 6.16 -44.27
C LEU A 631 -21.87 7.67 -44.06
N VAL A 632 -22.94 8.17 -43.42
CA VAL A 632 -23.04 9.58 -43.02
C VAL A 632 -22.69 9.68 -41.53
N LEU A 633 -21.45 10.02 -41.24
CA LEU A 633 -20.97 10.35 -39.90
C LEU A 633 -20.27 11.70 -39.96
N ARG A 634 -20.97 12.76 -39.53
CA ARG A 634 -20.49 14.14 -39.55
C ARG A 634 -20.72 14.81 -38.21
N PRO A 635 -19.91 14.50 -37.19
CA PRO A 635 -20.01 15.18 -35.91
C PRO A 635 -19.80 16.69 -36.10
N SER A 636 -20.55 17.49 -35.36
CA SER A 636 -20.34 18.94 -35.28
C SER A 636 -19.03 19.29 -34.55
N GLU A 637 -18.60 18.42 -33.64
CA GLU A 637 -17.34 18.53 -32.90
C GLU A 637 -16.64 17.17 -32.88
N LEU A 638 -15.43 17.11 -33.44
CA LEU A 638 -14.57 15.92 -33.44
C LEU A 638 -13.32 16.18 -32.61
N MET A 639 -13.21 15.48 -31.49
CA MET A 639 -12.09 15.60 -30.56
C MET A 639 -11.18 14.39 -30.69
N VAL A 640 -9.87 14.62 -30.78
CA VAL A 640 -8.89 13.53 -30.96
C VAL A 640 -7.75 13.67 -29.95
N ASP A 641 -7.60 12.67 -29.09
CA ASP A 641 -6.49 12.55 -28.14
C ASP A 641 -5.33 11.77 -28.75
N GLU A 642 -4.11 12.07 -28.28
CA GLU A 642 -2.85 11.51 -28.78
C GLU A 642 -2.70 11.62 -30.31
N VAL A 643 -2.99 12.82 -30.83
CA VAL A 643 -2.98 13.10 -32.28
C VAL A 643 -1.67 12.73 -32.98
N GLN A 644 -0.54 12.75 -32.26
CA GLN A 644 0.77 12.36 -32.79
C GLN A 644 0.87 10.88 -33.23
N ASP A 645 0.01 10.01 -32.72
CA ASP A 645 0.07 8.57 -32.97
C ASP A 645 -0.96 8.10 -34.02
N ILE A 646 -1.62 9.05 -34.70
CA ILE A 646 -2.55 8.77 -35.80
C ILE A 646 -1.79 8.31 -37.04
N SER A 647 -2.31 7.27 -37.70
CA SER A 647 -1.81 6.80 -39.01
C SER A 647 -2.43 7.57 -40.18
N PRO A 648 -1.80 7.62 -41.36
CA PRO A 648 -2.40 8.22 -42.56
C PRO A 648 -3.79 7.68 -42.88
N LEU A 649 -4.04 6.38 -42.65
CA LEU A 649 -5.35 5.77 -42.84
C LEU A 649 -6.43 6.34 -41.90
N GLN A 650 -6.07 6.56 -40.64
CA GLN A 650 -6.95 7.18 -39.64
C GLN A 650 -7.16 8.67 -39.91
N ALA A 651 -6.11 9.38 -40.35
CA ALA A 651 -6.19 10.78 -40.76
C ALA A 651 -7.16 10.98 -41.92
N GLU A 652 -7.08 10.14 -42.96
CA GLU A 652 -8.02 10.15 -44.08
C GLU A 652 -9.48 9.92 -43.65
N ALA A 653 -9.73 8.96 -42.73
CA ALA A 653 -11.06 8.75 -42.19
C ALA A 653 -11.57 9.97 -41.40
N LEU A 654 -10.69 10.58 -40.60
CA LEU A 654 -10.96 11.80 -39.83
C LEU A 654 -11.31 12.98 -40.74
N TYR A 655 -10.56 13.20 -41.82
CA TYR A 655 -10.85 14.26 -42.79
C TYR A 655 -12.25 14.09 -43.41
N CYS A 656 -12.67 12.86 -43.69
CA CYS A 656 -13.99 12.59 -44.26
C CYS A 656 -15.16 12.83 -43.28
N MET A 657 -14.90 12.88 -41.96
CA MET A 657 -15.91 13.16 -40.93
C MET A 657 -16.19 14.66 -40.76
N LEU A 658 -15.32 15.52 -41.28
CA LEU A 658 -15.33 16.96 -41.06
C LEU A 658 -15.59 17.74 -42.37
N PRO A 659 -16.03 19.00 -42.28
CA PRO A 659 -16.11 19.88 -43.45
C PRO A 659 -14.70 20.18 -44.01
N GLU A 660 -14.63 20.64 -45.28
CA GLU A 660 -13.36 20.95 -45.97
C GLU A 660 -12.53 22.02 -45.24
N ASP A 661 -13.16 22.93 -44.49
CA ASP A 661 -12.48 23.96 -43.69
C ASP A 661 -12.02 23.46 -42.30
N GLY A 662 -12.28 22.19 -41.98
CA GLY A 662 -11.90 21.54 -40.72
C GLY A 662 -12.68 22.01 -39.48
N ARG A 663 -13.71 22.85 -39.65
CA ARG A 663 -14.46 23.39 -38.52
C ARG A 663 -15.03 22.27 -37.64
N GLY A 664 -14.78 22.36 -36.33
CA GLY A 664 -15.20 21.36 -35.35
C GLY A 664 -14.09 20.39 -34.94
N PHE A 665 -12.92 20.42 -35.60
CA PHE A 665 -11.77 19.63 -35.19
C PHE A 665 -11.07 20.20 -33.94
N PHE A 666 -10.81 19.32 -32.97
CA PHE A 666 -9.95 19.60 -31.82
C PHE A 666 -8.99 18.43 -31.60
N GLY A 667 -7.74 18.58 -32.03
CA GLY A 667 -6.67 17.62 -31.78
C GLY A 667 -5.83 18.03 -30.57
N ILE A 668 -5.47 17.08 -29.71
CA ILE A 668 -4.50 17.29 -28.63
C ILE A 668 -3.46 16.19 -28.60
N GLY A 669 -2.20 16.56 -28.41
CA GLY A 669 -1.12 15.58 -28.40
C GLY A 669 0.24 16.23 -28.24
N ASP A 670 1.29 15.42 -28.29
CA ASP A 670 2.67 15.86 -28.18
C ASP A 670 3.53 15.15 -29.23
N PRO A 671 4.03 15.84 -30.27
CA PRO A 671 4.90 15.24 -31.28
C PRO A 671 6.14 14.56 -30.67
N ASP A 672 6.66 15.06 -29.56
CA ASP A 672 7.83 14.49 -28.87
C ASP A 672 7.50 13.15 -28.17
N GLN A 673 6.22 12.77 -28.07
CA GLN A 673 5.74 11.50 -27.52
C GLN A 673 5.32 10.49 -28.59
N ALA A 674 5.55 10.75 -29.89
CA ALA A 674 5.24 9.82 -30.96
C ALA A 674 6.12 8.56 -30.89
N ILE A 675 5.59 7.46 -30.35
CA ILE A 675 6.32 6.20 -30.17
C ILE A 675 5.77 5.05 -31.02
N TYR A 676 4.68 5.27 -31.76
CA TYR A 676 4.03 4.25 -32.59
C TYR A 676 4.43 4.29 -34.07
N GLY A 677 5.55 4.95 -34.42
CA GLY A 677 6.02 5.04 -35.81
C GLY A 677 6.26 3.70 -36.50
N PHE A 678 6.61 2.65 -35.74
CA PHE A 678 6.74 1.28 -36.27
C PHE A 678 5.40 0.66 -36.72
N ARG A 679 4.27 1.23 -36.28
CA ARG A 679 2.91 0.86 -36.73
C ARG A 679 2.38 1.77 -37.84
N GLY A 680 3.17 2.75 -38.32
CA GLY A 680 2.79 3.63 -39.41
C GLY A 680 2.16 4.95 -38.99
N SER A 681 2.32 5.38 -37.71
CA SER A 681 1.94 6.75 -37.33
C SER A 681 2.78 7.79 -38.10
N THR A 682 2.17 8.91 -38.47
CA THR A 682 2.86 9.95 -39.25
C THR A 682 4.01 10.57 -38.41
N PRO A 683 5.23 10.71 -38.96
CA PRO A 683 6.36 11.31 -38.23
C PRO A 683 6.16 12.77 -37.80
N ASP A 684 5.34 13.52 -38.54
CA ASP A 684 5.00 14.92 -38.27
C ASP A 684 3.52 15.19 -38.61
N ILE A 685 2.62 14.72 -37.74
CA ILE A 685 1.17 14.90 -37.93
C ILE A 685 0.79 16.38 -38.01
N ARG A 686 1.53 17.26 -37.32
CA ARG A 686 1.25 18.70 -37.32
C ARG A 686 1.35 19.25 -38.74
N ARG A 687 2.46 18.94 -39.42
CA ARG A 687 2.66 19.36 -40.81
C ARG A 687 1.59 18.79 -41.74
N GLU A 688 1.14 17.56 -41.51
CA GLU A 688 0.07 16.94 -42.29
C GLU A 688 -1.26 17.70 -42.12
N LEU A 689 -1.64 18.00 -40.88
CA LEU A 689 -2.85 18.75 -40.55
C LEU A 689 -2.79 20.20 -41.07
N GLU A 690 -1.64 20.88 -40.94
CA GLU A 690 -1.44 22.24 -41.46
C GLU A 690 -1.53 22.28 -43.00
N ALA A 691 -1.05 21.22 -43.68
CA ALA A 691 -1.17 21.11 -45.12
C ALA A 691 -2.62 20.84 -45.57
N HIS A 692 -3.39 20.09 -44.79
CA HIS A 692 -4.79 19.77 -45.10
C HIS A 692 -5.74 20.92 -44.76
N TRP A 693 -5.56 21.58 -43.62
CA TRP A 693 -6.35 22.72 -43.17
C TRP A 693 -5.49 23.98 -43.00
N PRO A 694 -5.41 24.86 -44.01
CA PRO A 694 -4.64 26.12 -43.91
C PRO A 694 -5.14 27.08 -42.82
N THR A 695 -6.37 26.89 -42.33
CA THR A 695 -7.00 27.63 -41.22
C THR A 695 -6.71 27.01 -39.85
N LEU A 696 -5.92 25.93 -39.77
CA LEU A 696 -5.56 25.26 -38.52
C LEU A 696 -4.81 26.20 -37.58
N GLU A 697 -5.39 26.42 -36.42
CA GLU A 697 -4.73 27.11 -35.33
C GLU A 697 -3.95 26.11 -34.48
N THR A 698 -2.76 26.51 -34.04
CA THR A 698 -1.93 25.70 -33.14
C THR A 698 -1.66 26.45 -31.84
N MET A 699 -1.85 25.77 -30.72
CA MET A 699 -1.59 26.32 -29.38
C MET A 699 -0.68 25.38 -28.59
N ALA A 700 0.30 25.92 -27.86
CA ALA A 700 1.16 25.13 -26.99
C ALA A 700 0.83 25.36 -25.51
N LEU A 701 0.91 24.31 -24.70
CA LEU A 701 0.73 24.38 -23.24
C LEU A 701 2.09 24.35 -22.55
N SER A 702 2.39 25.40 -21.78
CA SER A 702 3.72 25.62 -21.20
C SER A 702 3.91 25.04 -19.79
N GLN A 703 2.83 24.56 -19.17
CA GLN A 703 2.82 24.10 -17.77
C GLN A 703 2.63 22.59 -17.65
N SER A 704 3.39 21.94 -16.76
CA SER A 704 3.19 20.53 -16.37
C SER A 704 2.78 20.42 -14.89
N TYR A 705 1.71 19.68 -14.62
CA TYR A 705 1.17 19.45 -13.29
C TYR A 705 1.59 18.09 -12.70
N ARG A 706 2.33 17.28 -13.47
CA ARG A 706 2.67 15.89 -13.13
C ARG A 706 4.06 15.74 -12.50
N ALA A 707 5.05 16.49 -12.96
CA ALA A 707 6.46 16.29 -12.64
C ALA A 707 7.09 17.50 -11.95
N SER A 708 8.17 17.26 -11.20
CA SER A 708 9.02 18.33 -10.66
C SER A 708 9.79 19.03 -11.77
N GLN A 709 10.22 20.28 -11.51
CA GLN A 709 11.03 21.04 -12.46
C GLN A 709 12.31 20.30 -12.85
N GLN A 710 12.95 19.62 -11.89
CA GLN A 710 14.16 18.82 -12.14
C GLN A 710 13.92 17.65 -13.11
N ILE A 711 12.77 16.96 -13.02
CA ILE A 711 12.44 15.88 -13.97
C ILE A 711 12.20 16.47 -15.36
N LEU A 712 11.49 17.59 -15.45
CA LEU A 712 11.19 18.25 -16.73
C LEU A 712 12.47 18.70 -17.45
N GLU A 713 13.42 19.28 -16.72
CA GLU A 713 14.72 19.70 -17.24
C GLU A 713 15.56 18.50 -17.71
N ALA A 714 15.60 17.42 -16.91
CA ALA A 714 16.31 16.20 -17.29
C ALA A 714 15.71 15.55 -18.56
N ALA A 715 14.37 15.51 -18.66
CA ALA A 715 13.68 15.04 -19.85
C ALA A 715 13.99 15.93 -21.07
N GLY A 716 13.95 17.26 -20.91
CA GLY A 716 14.29 18.20 -21.97
C GLY A 716 15.71 18.02 -22.50
N LEU A 717 16.70 17.82 -21.62
CA LEU A 717 18.08 17.54 -22.00
C LEU A 717 18.23 16.22 -22.78
N ALA A 718 17.46 15.19 -22.43
CA ALA A 718 17.51 13.89 -23.08
C ALA A 718 16.94 13.89 -24.51
N MET A 719 16.05 14.84 -24.85
CA MET A 719 15.34 14.87 -26.14
C MET A 719 16.15 15.44 -27.32
N HIS A 720 17.43 15.81 -27.13
CA HIS A 720 18.40 16.24 -28.17
C HIS A 720 17.90 17.30 -29.19
N SER A 721 16.80 18.01 -28.92
CA SER A 721 16.13 18.96 -29.81
C SER A 721 15.27 19.95 -29.03
N HIS A 722 14.83 21.04 -29.67
CA HIS A 722 13.85 21.98 -29.09
C HIS A 722 12.47 21.30 -29.02
N PRO A 723 11.89 21.08 -27.82
CA PRO A 723 10.62 20.38 -27.69
C PRO A 723 9.51 21.08 -28.46
N ALA A 724 8.62 20.32 -29.12
CA ALA A 724 7.51 20.83 -29.90
C ALA A 724 6.52 21.66 -29.07
N SER A 725 6.35 21.31 -27.78
CA SER A 725 5.54 22.06 -26.81
C SER A 725 6.30 23.19 -26.10
N GLY A 726 7.60 23.38 -26.40
CA GLY A 726 8.50 24.27 -25.69
C GLY A 726 8.98 23.72 -24.35
N LEU A 727 9.80 24.51 -23.64
CA LEU A 727 10.31 24.12 -22.32
C LEU A 727 9.19 24.21 -21.28
N LEU A 728 8.77 23.06 -20.78
CA LEU A 728 7.73 22.95 -19.76
C LEU A 728 8.19 23.50 -18.40
N LYS A 729 7.28 24.18 -17.72
CA LYS A 729 7.46 24.66 -16.34
C LYS A 729 6.59 23.85 -15.38
N ALA A 730 7.15 23.44 -14.26
CA ALA A 730 6.38 22.78 -13.22
C ALA A 730 5.35 23.74 -12.61
N ALA A 731 4.07 23.38 -12.68
CA ALA A 731 2.98 24.15 -12.10
C ALA A 731 2.85 23.95 -10.58
N ARG A 732 3.50 22.92 -10.04
CA ARG A 732 3.47 22.56 -8.62
C ARG A 732 4.91 22.47 -8.08
N PRO A 733 5.16 22.88 -6.83
CA PRO A 733 6.47 22.77 -6.20
C PRO A 733 6.77 21.33 -5.76
N LEU A 734 6.77 20.39 -6.72
CA LEU A 734 7.12 18.99 -6.48
C LEU A 734 8.63 18.83 -6.37
N GLN A 735 9.08 17.93 -5.51
CA GLN A 735 10.49 17.53 -5.41
C GLN A 735 10.67 16.11 -5.96
N ALA A 736 11.82 15.87 -6.61
CA ALA A 736 12.20 14.54 -7.07
C ALA A 736 13.69 14.32 -6.83
N GLU A 737 14.09 13.06 -6.69
CA GLU A 737 15.50 12.67 -6.64
C GLU A 737 15.78 11.77 -7.83
N LEU A 738 16.67 12.20 -8.73
CA LEU A 738 17.14 11.39 -9.85
C LEU A 738 18.38 10.62 -9.40
N ARG A 739 18.33 9.29 -9.51
CA ARG A 739 19.46 8.40 -9.18
C ARG A 739 19.81 7.56 -10.39
N TYR A 740 21.09 7.59 -10.75
CA TYR A 740 21.68 6.65 -11.69
C TYR A 740 22.39 5.54 -10.91
N PHE A 741 22.16 4.29 -11.30
CA PHE A 741 22.82 3.12 -10.74
C PHE A 741 23.24 2.20 -11.88
N GLU A 742 24.48 1.75 -11.84
CA GLU A 742 25.03 0.79 -12.79
C GLU A 742 25.34 -0.51 -12.04
N ALA A 743 24.80 -1.62 -12.55
CA ALA A 743 24.94 -2.93 -11.93
C ALA A 743 25.91 -3.81 -12.73
N PRO A 744 26.69 -4.69 -12.08
CA PRO A 744 27.59 -5.62 -12.77
C PRO A 744 26.84 -6.74 -13.50
N SER A 745 25.55 -6.95 -13.22
CA SER A 745 24.68 -7.93 -13.88
C SER A 745 23.20 -7.53 -13.77
N ASP A 746 22.36 -8.13 -14.61
CA ASP A 746 20.90 -8.01 -14.57
C ASP A 746 20.31 -8.48 -13.23
N ALA A 747 20.85 -9.56 -12.65
CA ALA A 747 20.45 -10.05 -11.33
C ALA A 747 20.79 -9.04 -10.21
N ALA A 748 21.95 -8.38 -10.30
CA ALA A 748 22.36 -7.35 -9.35
C ALA A 748 21.49 -6.08 -9.49
N GLU A 749 21.13 -5.70 -10.72
CA GLU A 749 20.19 -4.61 -10.98
C GLU A 749 18.81 -4.91 -10.38
N ALA A 750 18.25 -6.08 -10.66
CA ALA A 750 16.95 -6.50 -10.13
C ALA A 750 16.92 -6.56 -8.59
N THR A 751 18.00 -7.05 -7.98
CA THR A 751 18.21 -7.07 -6.53
C THR A 751 18.18 -5.64 -5.97
N TRP A 752 18.96 -4.74 -6.57
CA TRP A 752 19.02 -3.34 -6.14
C TRP A 752 17.67 -2.62 -6.28
N ILE A 753 16.96 -2.81 -7.38
CA ILE A 753 15.61 -2.27 -7.60
C ILE A 753 14.69 -2.73 -6.47
N ALA A 754 14.72 -4.01 -6.15
CA ALA A 754 13.82 -4.59 -5.17
C ALA A 754 14.17 -4.17 -3.73
N ASP A 755 15.46 -4.07 -3.37
CA ASP A 755 15.91 -3.50 -2.09
C ASP A 755 15.48 -2.03 -1.95
N ARG A 756 15.57 -1.26 -3.03
CA ARG A 756 15.17 0.15 -3.03
C ARG A 756 13.67 0.29 -2.84
N ILE A 757 12.86 -0.55 -3.50
CA ILE A 757 11.41 -0.58 -3.34
C ILE A 757 11.03 -0.99 -1.93
N GLN A 758 11.65 -2.02 -1.37
CA GLN A 758 11.43 -2.43 0.02
C GLN A 758 11.70 -1.28 1.00
N ALA A 759 12.83 -0.58 0.81
CA ALA A 759 13.17 0.58 1.63
C ALA A 759 12.16 1.73 1.50
N MET A 760 11.59 1.95 0.31
CA MET A 760 10.56 2.98 0.07
C MET A 760 9.21 2.61 0.68
N LEU A 761 8.79 1.34 0.61
CA LEU A 761 7.58 0.85 1.28
C LEU A 761 7.71 0.88 2.81
N GLY A 762 8.95 0.98 3.30
CA GLY A 762 9.26 0.95 4.72
C GLY A 762 9.59 -0.46 5.15
N ALA A 763 10.68 -0.57 5.91
CA ALA A 763 11.08 -1.77 6.61
C ALA A 763 9.91 -2.33 7.45
N THR A 764 9.72 -3.65 7.45
CA THR A 764 8.93 -4.35 8.49
C THR A 764 9.39 -3.83 9.86
N SER A 765 8.48 -3.69 10.82
CA SER A 765 8.63 -2.92 12.08
C SER A 765 10.01 -2.95 12.77
N HIS A 766 10.83 -3.99 12.58
CA HIS A 766 12.17 -4.15 13.14
C HIS A 766 13.37 -3.69 12.29
N THR A 767 13.31 -3.62 10.96
CA THR A 767 14.45 -3.05 10.19
C THR A 767 14.57 -1.53 10.35
N LEU A 768 13.51 -0.86 10.83
CA LEU A 768 13.53 0.52 11.32
C LEU A 768 14.19 0.67 12.70
N LEU A 769 14.20 -0.40 13.51
CA LEU A 769 14.71 -0.37 14.88
C LEU A 769 16.25 -0.58 14.96
N ASP A 770 16.84 -1.20 13.94
CA ASP A 770 18.28 -1.51 13.86
C ASP A 770 19.09 -0.62 12.90
N GLN A 771 18.45 0.14 12.00
CA GLN A 771 19.18 1.06 11.12
C GLN A 771 19.68 2.29 11.88
N LYS A 772 20.85 2.16 12.52
CA LYS A 772 21.69 3.28 13.00
C LYS A 772 22.19 4.20 11.88
N LYS A 773 21.89 3.91 10.61
CA LYS A 773 22.39 4.64 9.44
C LYS A 773 21.34 4.75 8.34
N ALA A 774 20.50 5.78 8.41
CA ALA A 774 20.14 6.60 7.26
C ALA A 774 19.25 7.75 7.74
N SER A 775 19.75 8.97 7.64
CA SER A 775 18.97 10.22 7.68
C SER A 775 18.11 10.40 6.41
N ALA A 776 17.73 9.31 5.72
CA ALA A 776 16.81 9.40 4.61
C ALA A 776 15.39 9.40 5.22
N PRO A 777 14.60 10.47 5.04
CA PRO A 777 13.21 10.41 5.43
C PRO A 777 12.58 9.22 4.70
N LEU A 778 12.07 8.25 5.46
CA LEU A 778 11.14 7.26 4.92
C LEU A 778 10.11 8.04 4.11
N VAL A 779 9.91 7.72 2.85
CA VAL A 779 8.85 8.38 2.08
C VAL A 779 7.54 7.82 2.63
N GLN A 780 6.87 8.64 3.43
CA GLN A 780 5.89 8.23 4.44
C GLN A 780 4.57 7.71 3.84
N ASP A 781 4.37 7.91 2.53
CA ASP A 781 3.08 7.76 1.84
C ASP A 781 3.16 6.91 0.56
N ILE A 782 4.11 5.98 0.46
CA ILE A 782 4.23 5.10 -0.72
C ILE A 782 3.59 3.73 -0.42
N ALA A 783 2.59 3.35 -1.23
CA ALA A 783 2.07 1.98 -1.32
C ALA A 783 2.70 1.27 -2.54
N PRO A 784 2.62 -0.08 -2.64
CA PRO A 784 3.13 -0.80 -3.81
C PRO A 784 2.58 -0.26 -5.14
N SER A 785 1.33 0.20 -5.15
CA SER A 785 0.67 0.80 -6.32
C SER A 785 1.26 2.15 -6.77
N ASP A 786 2.04 2.81 -5.93
CA ASP A 786 2.69 4.10 -6.25
C ASP A 786 4.01 3.92 -7.00
N ILE A 787 4.45 2.68 -7.18
CA ILE A 787 5.75 2.35 -7.76
C ILE A 787 5.52 1.65 -9.11
N ALA A 788 6.13 2.18 -10.15
CA ALA A 788 6.17 1.56 -11.46
C ALA A 788 7.63 1.25 -11.85
N VAL A 789 7.87 0.05 -12.38
CA VAL A 789 9.14 -0.30 -13.02
C VAL A 789 8.92 -0.37 -14.53
N LEU A 790 9.55 0.55 -15.25
CA LEU A 790 9.46 0.64 -16.71
C LEU A 790 10.67 -0.06 -17.33
N VAL A 791 10.41 -0.98 -18.26
CA VAL A 791 11.45 -1.71 -19.00
C VAL A 791 11.27 -1.51 -20.51
N ARG A 792 12.36 -1.64 -21.27
CA ARG A 792 12.30 -1.50 -22.74
C ARG A 792 11.73 -2.74 -23.40
N LEU A 793 12.09 -3.92 -22.90
CA LEU A 793 11.72 -5.21 -23.47
C LEU A 793 10.95 -6.06 -22.44
N LYS A 794 9.88 -6.75 -22.89
CA LYS A 794 9.10 -7.69 -22.05
C LYS A 794 9.99 -8.74 -21.37
N LEU A 795 11.08 -9.17 -22.02
CA LEU A 795 12.02 -10.16 -21.50
C LEU A 795 12.70 -9.75 -20.19
N GLN A 796 12.76 -8.45 -19.87
CA GLN A 796 13.35 -7.95 -18.62
C GLN A 796 12.41 -8.12 -17.42
N MET A 797 11.10 -8.23 -17.65
CA MET A 797 10.08 -8.24 -16.59
C MET A 797 10.20 -9.43 -15.63
N PRO A 798 10.42 -10.69 -16.10
CA PRO A 798 10.47 -11.85 -15.21
C PRO A 798 11.59 -11.79 -14.15
N VAL A 799 12.78 -11.31 -14.52
CA VAL A 799 13.94 -11.22 -13.61
C VAL A 799 13.66 -10.22 -12.48
N ILE A 800 13.11 -9.05 -12.82
CA ILE A 800 12.74 -8.01 -11.84
C ILE A 800 11.57 -8.47 -10.97
N ALA A 801 10.53 -9.05 -11.58
CA ALA A 801 9.38 -9.57 -10.86
C ALA A 801 9.77 -10.65 -9.87
N ARG A 802 10.72 -11.53 -10.22
CA ARG A 802 11.29 -12.52 -9.32
C ARG A 802 11.98 -11.87 -8.13
N ALA A 803 12.89 -10.91 -8.36
CA ALA A 803 13.63 -10.25 -7.28
C ALA A 803 12.72 -9.49 -6.30
N LEU A 804 11.64 -8.90 -6.80
CA LEU A 804 10.60 -8.25 -5.98
C LEU A 804 9.80 -9.26 -5.17
N ARG A 805 9.36 -10.36 -5.80
CA ARG A 805 8.65 -11.44 -5.09
C ARG A 805 9.54 -12.04 -4.00
N GLU A 806 10.82 -12.27 -4.25
CA GLU A 806 11.78 -12.79 -3.26
C GLU A 806 11.89 -11.92 -2.00
N ARG A 807 11.50 -10.63 -2.07
CA ARG A 807 11.44 -9.71 -0.92
C ARG A 807 10.03 -9.51 -0.35
N GLY A 808 9.06 -10.33 -0.78
CA GLY A 808 7.66 -10.23 -0.36
C GLY A 808 6.93 -9.00 -0.90
N ILE A 809 7.47 -8.32 -1.92
CA ILE A 809 6.82 -7.13 -2.48
C ILE A 809 5.75 -7.57 -3.49
N PRO A 810 4.49 -7.08 -3.37
CA PRO A 810 3.45 -7.33 -4.37
C PRO A 810 3.86 -6.76 -5.74
N VAL A 811 3.72 -7.57 -6.79
CA VAL A 811 4.03 -7.17 -8.18
C VAL A 811 2.88 -7.49 -9.11
N GLN A 812 2.43 -6.48 -9.84
CA GLN A 812 1.56 -6.64 -10.99
C GLN A 812 2.35 -6.30 -12.26
N SER A 813 2.54 -7.30 -13.11
CA SER A 813 3.08 -7.12 -14.46
C SER A 813 1.95 -7.42 -15.46
N PRO A 814 1.76 -6.62 -16.54
CA PRO A 814 0.82 -6.93 -17.61
C PRO A 814 0.91 -8.41 -18.04
N SER A 815 -0.04 -9.22 -17.57
CA SER A 815 -0.21 -10.61 -17.98
C SER A 815 -1.17 -10.61 -19.16
N GLN A 816 -0.63 -10.56 -20.38
CA GLN A 816 -1.46 -10.72 -21.58
C GLN A 816 -1.21 -12.01 -22.34
N GLU A 817 -0.30 -12.87 -21.87
CA GLU A 817 0.06 -14.04 -22.66
C GLU A 817 -0.24 -15.35 -21.94
N ALA A 818 0.02 -15.50 -20.64
CA ALA A 818 -0.17 -16.80 -19.98
C ALA A 818 -1.62 -17.36 -20.02
N PHE A 819 -2.66 -16.51 -19.91
CA PHE A 819 -4.05 -16.98 -19.99
C PHE A 819 -4.50 -17.23 -21.44
N TRP A 820 -4.22 -16.30 -22.36
CA TRP A 820 -4.67 -16.41 -23.76
C TRP A 820 -3.81 -17.37 -24.60
N GLN A 821 -2.57 -17.66 -24.17
CA GLN A 821 -1.68 -18.67 -24.76
C GLN A 821 -1.72 -20.00 -23.99
N ASP A 822 -2.51 -20.11 -22.92
CA ASP A 822 -2.79 -21.39 -22.29
C ASP A 822 -3.38 -22.33 -23.36
N GLU A 823 -2.84 -23.54 -23.49
CA GLU A 823 -3.23 -24.48 -24.54
C GLU A 823 -4.73 -24.78 -24.51
N THR A 824 -5.34 -24.81 -23.31
CA THR A 824 -6.78 -25.02 -23.15
C THR A 824 -7.57 -23.83 -23.67
N THR A 825 -7.16 -22.62 -23.31
CA THR A 825 -7.82 -21.37 -23.75
C THR A 825 -7.68 -21.20 -25.26
N ALA A 826 -6.49 -21.45 -25.82
CA ALA A 826 -6.24 -21.43 -27.25
C ALA A 826 -7.06 -22.49 -28.00
N ALA A 827 -7.17 -23.71 -27.46
CA ALA A 827 -7.98 -24.77 -28.06
C ALA A 827 -9.49 -24.43 -28.03
N VAL A 828 -9.98 -23.85 -26.94
CA VAL A 828 -11.38 -23.40 -26.83
C VAL A 828 -11.67 -22.26 -27.82
N LEU A 829 -10.76 -21.29 -27.95
CA LEU A 829 -10.89 -20.21 -28.92
C LEU A 829 -10.85 -20.74 -30.35
N ALA A 830 -9.93 -21.64 -30.68
CA ALA A 830 -9.86 -22.27 -32.00
C ALA A 830 -11.14 -23.07 -32.32
N LEU A 831 -11.71 -23.76 -31.33
CA LEU A 831 -12.96 -24.51 -31.51
C LEU A 831 -14.17 -23.59 -31.68
N ALA A 832 -14.18 -22.44 -30.99
CA ALA A 832 -15.18 -21.39 -31.17
C ALA A 832 -15.05 -20.74 -32.55
N GLU A 833 -13.83 -20.40 -32.99
CA GLU A 833 -13.55 -19.87 -34.33
C GLU A 833 -13.98 -20.87 -35.41
N GLN A 834 -13.65 -22.15 -35.25
CA GLN A 834 -14.01 -23.22 -36.19
C GLN A 834 -15.52 -23.44 -36.26
N ARG A 835 -16.24 -23.31 -35.14
CA ARG A 835 -17.71 -23.34 -35.12
C ARG A 835 -18.34 -22.12 -35.76
N ILE A 836 -17.76 -20.93 -35.62
CA ILE A 836 -18.24 -19.72 -36.30
C ILE A 836 -18.03 -19.87 -37.81
N THR A 837 -16.86 -20.34 -38.25
CA THR A 837 -16.59 -20.60 -39.69
C THR A 837 -17.46 -21.71 -40.27
N GLN A 838 -17.73 -22.79 -39.53
CA GLN A 838 -18.58 -23.89 -40.00
C GLN A 838 -20.09 -23.59 -39.90
N GLY A 839 -20.52 -22.80 -38.92
CA GLY A 839 -21.92 -22.40 -38.74
C GLY A 839 -22.39 -21.42 -39.83
N LEU A 840 -21.53 -20.48 -40.22
CA LEU A 840 -21.81 -19.54 -41.30
C LEU A 840 -21.86 -20.20 -42.69
N ALA A 841 -21.12 -21.29 -42.90
CA ALA A 841 -21.20 -22.08 -44.13
C ALA A 841 -22.51 -22.89 -44.23
N ALA A 842 -23.14 -23.25 -43.10
CA ALA A 842 -24.38 -24.02 -43.08
C ALA A 842 -25.65 -23.16 -43.15
N GLU A 843 -25.56 -21.85 -42.91
CA GLU A 843 -26.69 -20.91 -43.09
C GLU A 843 -26.70 -20.26 -44.49
N ALA A 844 -25.65 -20.45 -45.30
CA ALA A 844 -25.53 -19.97 -46.67
C ALA A 844 -25.93 -21.00 -47.75
N GLU A 845 -26.14 -22.27 -47.38
CA GLU A 845 -26.83 -23.32 -48.19
C GLU A 845 -28.34 -23.33 -47.89
#